data_AF-A0A1Z9LZL9-F1
#
_entry.id   AF-A0A1Z9LZL9-F1
#
_cell.length_a   1.000
_cell.length_b   1.000
_cell.length_c   1.000
_cell.angle_alpha   90.00
_cell.angle_beta   90.00
_cell.angle_gamma   90.00
#
_symmetry.space_group_name_H-M   'P 1'
#
loop_
_entity.id
_entity.type
_entity.pdbx_description
1 polymer ?
#
loop_
_entity_poly.entity_id
_entity_poly.type
_entity_poly.pdbx_seq_one_letter_code
_entity_poly.pdbx_strand_id
1 'polypeptide(L)'
;MDCCTLSFVDCSDPNYQAYVGTIVDCSLQYCLPASELGDGVCTDYTDSGYPGVGFDCEELSSDGGDCDGSGGGDNGDGSEDCASQGLLTDCVGACFDESYLSWIGDGYCDDGQYGLVLTCDEYSNDGGDCDGREANSNVSSHIIPKPYETTILSAKALNEGIDSFSHGDIYNESVLDLVQGSNKVEKQYFSPLSGRDLVGYTIWKNGEVYASTTSTFFVDETYGDHCYLVQAVYDEGTSEPSNEACATATEPASVSELTFEDLDLAVGDTGLLEVSMNNEDAVAGFQFNVEASSELVDYTNLYTTSRTEGFTISSNNGIIVGFSLTGAVIEPGSGPILSLEVQAQEAGVAEYCLGDIILSDPSGQQMPADTGCGTLTIEGGNVEPDATIGLGGSSNGVIEVTLSSSESIAGFQFSVNGLEVVGAGGGLAEDAGFNISIGGSTVLGFSLTGSTISAGEGILTYIEVEGEGTVCLSDVILSDPSGTALMTDIGDCADVDGSEDVYGCTDEEACNYDSEATADDGTCEYAEENFNCDGDCIADEDCNGDCGGSAEVDDCGVCGGDGPVVECADGSLVCDATDCPGADLQYFTDLPENTGESQLVIIQDGFDLEPGDEIGLFDDSGLTNYGDCSNEIGSILVGAGVWTGEQLNISAVGSVDLCEFGGPQLAGYIEGNPITFKVWKAATNQECSADITLSTGNGVWGDLLTAVSSIEPVCTVVQELTIEAFKYNIVSVNNIPSSTNVEDVLFGADVVIAANDDNAFYAPAFGVNQLDDIDVVEGLKVFISSAEDQTVACEGIPFNVSETTMVCEALKYNLLGYFAQEPMSAMDAFSSYNDDLLIVKDDSGNFYAPGFGVMTLTELNPGDGYSLFLNGEDDLVFTYPTDGLARTNQAEIAQWEDFKLQSASEYYDVVETGLFHPIVITSLTGEVEVGDELAAYANGQLVGATRVVDPSMVVLSAWEAVHGADFGVDIDLPGYELGDRIELRLWSASQGRELHVSANLNGNAYGTTPLTSGTASVMNASAVPTQTALMQNYPNPFNPVTTIGFSLEAAGNVTLKVYDLSGREVATLVDSHMDRGSHNVGWNGRDAMNKPVSAGLYIYAMTSGGSTITKKMVLMK
;
A
#
# COMPACT_ATOMS: atom_id res chain seq x y z
N MET A 1 23.77 29.17 -37.10
CA MET A 1 25.22 28.97 -36.88
C MET A 1 25.36 28.06 -35.67
N ASP A 2 26.05 26.93 -35.63
CA ASP A 2 26.46 25.94 -36.63
C ASP A 2 26.49 24.57 -35.91
N CYS A 3 25.44 23.78 -36.16
CA CYS A 3 25.47 22.35 -36.51
C CYS A 3 26.50 21.40 -35.86
N CYS A 4 25.99 20.36 -35.18
CA CYS A 4 26.18 18.96 -35.61
C CYS A 4 25.03 18.06 -35.11
N THR A 5 24.49 17.29 -36.05
CA THR A 5 23.22 16.55 -36.07
C THR A 5 23.36 15.07 -35.70
N LEU A 6 22.22 14.49 -35.28
CA LEU A 6 21.81 13.08 -35.41
C LEU A 6 22.34 12.35 -36.67
N SER A 7 22.61 11.05 -36.55
CA SER A 7 22.35 10.09 -37.64
C SER A 7 22.11 8.66 -37.14
N PHE A 8 21.00 8.08 -37.61
CA PHE A 8 20.68 6.65 -37.62
C PHE A 8 21.64 5.88 -38.54
N VAL A 9 21.90 4.58 -38.26
CA VAL A 9 22.34 3.61 -39.25
C VAL A 9 21.34 2.45 -39.34
N ASP A 10 20.85 2.26 -40.56
CA ASP A 10 19.98 1.22 -41.11
C ASP A 10 20.72 -0.13 -41.25
N CYS A 11 20.11 -1.22 -40.79
CA CYS A 11 20.56 -2.60 -41.02
C CYS A 11 19.53 -3.38 -41.84
N SER A 12 19.46 -3.10 -43.14
CA SER A 12 18.81 -3.93 -44.15
C SER A 12 19.78 -4.96 -44.73
N ASP A 13 20.01 -6.09 -44.03
CA ASP A 13 20.61 -7.31 -44.59
C ASP A 13 19.60 -8.49 -44.55
N PRO A 14 19.23 -9.11 -45.70
CA PRO A 14 18.23 -10.18 -45.75
C PRO A 14 18.69 -11.58 -45.29
N ASN A 15 19.86 -11.74 -44.66
CA ASN A 15 20.41 -13.08 -44.34
C ASN A 15 20.58 -13.41 -42.84
N TYR A 16 19.97 -12.68 -41.91
CA TYR A 16 20.02 -13.03 -40.48
C TYR A 16 18.64 -13.39 -39.92
N GLN A 17 18.50 -14.64 -39.46
CA GLN A 17 17.35 -15.10 -38.67
C GLN A 17 17.65 -14.96 -37.17
N ALA A 18 16.67 -14.41 -36.44
CA ALA A 18 16.74 -14.11 -35.03
C ALA A 18 16.81 -15.34 -34.11
N TYR A 19 17.52 -15.22 -32.99
CA TYR A 19 17.24 -15.92 -31.74
C TYR A 19 17.42 -14.96 -30.56
N VAL A 20 16.56 -15.13 -29.56
CA VAL A 20 16.32 -14.31 -28.37
C VAL A 20 17.54 -14.29 -27.42
N GLY A 21 17.89 -13.11 -26.87
CA GLY A 21 18.84 -12.95 -25.76
C GLY A 21 20.06 -12.06 -26.01
N THR A 22 19.88 -10.78 -26.36
CA THR A 22 21.00 -9.82 -26.45
C THR A 22 20.61 -8.46 -25.87
N ILE A 23 21.36 -8.00 -24.87
CA ILE A 23 21.42 -6.60 -24.39
C ILE A 23 22.67 -5.97 -25.00
N VAL A 24 22.57 -4.67 -25.32
CA VAL A 24 23.62 -3.83 -25.91
C VAL A 24 24.33 -3.10 -24.77
N ASP A 25 25.65 -3.21 -24.67
CA ASP A 25 26.48 -2.30 -23.86
C ASP A 25 27.11 -1.24 -24.78
N CYS A 26 26.85 0.02 -24.46
CA CYS A 26 27.40 1.21 -25.10
C CYS A 26 28.79 1.55 -24.56
N SER A 27 29.76 0.63 -24.67
CA SER A 27 31.17 0.99 -24.62
C SER A 27 32.04 -0.06 -25.32
N LEU A 28 32.65 0.33 -26.44
CA LEU A 28 33.65 -0.41 -27.25
C LEU A 28 33.09 -1.39 -28.33
N GLN A 29 33.36 -1.05 -29.59
CA GLN A 29 32.92 -1.74 -30.81
C GLN A 29 33.66 -3.07 -31.09
N TYR A 30 33.24 -4.23 -30.59
CA TYR A 30 33.46 -5.55 -31.25
C TYR A 30 32.49 -6.64 -30.71
N CYS A 31 31.93 -7.49 -31.58
CA CYS A 31 31.11 -8.65 -31.19
C CYS A 31 31.93 -9.96 -31.28
N LEU A 32 31.96 -10.77 -30.22
CA LEU A 32 32.57 -12.11 -30.21
C LEU A 32 31.55 -13.21 -29.84
N PRO A 33 31.62 -14.41 -30.45
CA PRO A 33 30.68 -15.50 -30.19
C PRO A 33 30.94 -16.24 -28.87
N ALA A 34 29.86 -16.69 -28.22
CA ALA A 34 29.80 -17.36 -26.91
C ALA A 34 30.39 -18.80 -26.84
N SER A 35 31.39 -19.10 -27.66
CA SER A 35 32.08 -20.40 -27.66
C SER A 35 33.58 -20.31 -27.30
N GLU A 36 34.03 -19.18 -26.75
CA GLU A 36 35.42 -18.98 -26.26
C GLU A 36 35.50 -18.55 -24.79
N LEU A 37 34.63 -19.10 -23.93
CA LEU A 37 34.90 -19.17 -22.50
C LEU A 37 35.18 -20.63 -22.15
N GLY A 38 36.42 -21.04 -22.43
CA GLY A 38 37.01 -22.31 -22.02
C GLY A 38 37.97 -22.08 -20.85
N ASP A 39 37.71 -22.83 -19.77
CA ASP A 39 38.62 -23.33 -18.73
C ASP A 39 39.99 -22.65 -18.56
N GLY A 40 40.14 -21.91 -17.46
CA GLY A 40 41.37 -21.21 -17.07
C GLY A 40 42.59 -22.12 -16.88
N VAL A 41 43.28 -22.43 -17.98
CA VAL A 41 44.61 -23.05 -17.98
C VAL A 41 45.55 -22.19 -18.82
N CYS A 42 46.41 -21.44 -18.14
CA CYS A 42 47.53 -20.72 -18.74
C CYS A 42 48.64 -21.71 -19.15
N THR A 43 49.06 -21.65 -20.42
CA THR A 43 50.36 -22.15 -20.86
C THR A 43 51.20 -20.99 -21.42
N ASP A 44 52.36 -20.78 -20.80
CA ASP A 44 53.41 -19.82 -21.15
C ASP A 44 54.03 -20.11 -22.53
N TYR A 45 54.07 -19.08 -23.38
CA TYR A 45 55.15 -18.88 -24.35
C TYR A 45 55.43 -17.39 -24.50
N THR A 46 56.39 -16.90 -23.73
CA THR A 46 57.17 -15.72 -24.09
C THR A 46 58.09 -16.02 -25.29
N ASP A 47 58.13 -15.14 -26.29
CA ASP A 47 59.31 -14.32 -26.60
C ASP A 47 59.14 -13.47 -27.88
N SER A 48 59.73 -12.27 -27.81
CA SER A 48 60.19 -11.38 -28.89
C SER A 48 59.30 -10.23 -29.41
N GLY A 49 59.45 -9.05 -28.77
CA GLY A 49 60.07 -7.92 -29.49
C GLY A 49 59.56 -6.48 -29.30
N TYR A 50 60.18 -5.75 -28.34
CA TYR A 50 60.60 -4.31 -28.43
C TYR A 50 59.53 -3.17 -28.26
N PRO A 51 59.91 -1.95 -27.75
CA PRO A 51 59.66 -1.54 -26.35
C PRO A 51 59.06 -0.12 -26.10
N GLY A 52 58.46 0.06 -24.91
CA GLY A 52 58.87 1.06 -23.90
C GLY A 52 58.27 2.48 -23.88
N VAL A 53 57.34 2.73 -22.95
CA VAL A 53 57.29 3.72 -21.81
C VAL A 53 55.93 3.47 -21.13
N GLY A 54 55.75 3.17 -19.85
CA GLY A 54 56.45 3.57 -18.64
C GLY A 54 55.50 4.44 -17.82
N PHE A 55 54.62 3.84 -17.01
CA PHE A 55 53.97 4.48 -15.86
C PHE A 55 53.93 3.51 -14.68
N ASP A 56 54.10 4.10 -13.50
CA ASP A 56 54.47 3.55 -12.21
C ASP A 56 53.38 3.89 -11.19
N CYS A 57 53.43 3.14 -10.08
CA CYS A 57 52.69 3.20 -8.83
C CYS A 57 51.37 2.40 -8.81
N GLU A 58 51.32 1.25 -8.13
CA GLU A 58 51.29 1.12 -6.64
C GLU A 58 50.10 1.97 -6.13
N GLU A 59 48.95 1.40 -5.77
CA GLU A 59 48.73 0.51 -4.62
C GLU A 59 47.75 -0.64 -4.96
N LEU A 60 48.28 -1.87 -4.87
CA LEU A 60 47.59 -3.16 -4.92
C LEU A 60 46.89 -3.38 -3.57
N SER A 61 45.61 -3.71 -3.54
CA SER A 61 45.12 -5.11 -3.64
C SER A 61 45.99 -6.08 -2.84
N SER A 62 45.50 -6.40 -1.65
CA SER A 62 46.08 -7.41 -0.78
C SER A 62 45.50 -8.80 -1.06
N ASP A 63 45.58 -9.25 -2.31
CA ASP A 63 45.61 -10.68 -2.63
C ASP A 63 47.07 -11.09 -2.80
N GLY A 64 47.68 -11.45 -1.66
CA GLY A 64 49.06 -11.89 -1.59
C GLY A 64 49.38 -12.95 -2.66
N GLY A 65 50.45 -12.68 -3.41
CA GLY A 65 51.11 -13.65 -4.28
C GLY A 65 51.69 -14.85 -3.52
N ASP A 66 52.53 -15.68 -4.09
CA ASP A 66 53.27 -15.66 -5.35
C ASP A 66 53.86 -17.07 -5.53
N CYS A 67 54.20 -17.45 -6.76
CA CYS A 67 55.06 -18.61 -7.01
C CYS A 67 56.52 -18.29 -6.64
N ASP A 68 57.07 -19.20 -5.84
CA ASP A 68 58.45 -19.66 -5.66
C ASP A 68 59.68 -18.82 -6.09
N GLY A 69 60.70 -18.81 -5.22
CA GLY A 69 61.94 -18.10 -5.55
C GLY A 69 63.21 -18.25 -4.71
N SER A 70 63.39 -19.31 -3.91
CA SER A 70 64.70 -19.86 -3.48
C SER A 70 65.72 -19.01 -2.66
N GLY A 71 66.11 -19.54 -1.50
CA GLY A 71 67.27 -19.05 -0.74
C GLY A 71 67.39 -19.69 0.65
N GLY A 72 68.12 -20.80 0.75
CA GLY A 72 68.08 -21.69 1.91
C GLY A 72 68.67 -21.17 3.23
N GLY A 73 68.23 -21.83 4.30
CA GLY A 73 69.02 -22.08 5.51
C GLY A 73 68.44 -21.47 6.79
N ASP A 74 67.47 -22.13 7.42
CA ASP A 74 67.67 -22.86 8.69
C ASP A 74 66.32 -23.36 9.24
N ASN A 75 66.24 -24.68 9.42
CA ASN A 75 65.48 -25.41 10.45
C ASN A 75 63.94 -25.27 10.53
N GLY A 76 63.26 -26.07 9.70
CA GLY A 76 62.39 -27.15 10.18
C GLY A 76 60.97 -26.82 10.62
N ASP A 77 60.03 -26.80 9.69
CA ASP A 77 59.01 -27.84 9.43
C ASP A 77 58.61 -27.65 7.93
N GLY A 78 58.07 -28.58 7.14
CA GLY A 78 57.43 -29.84 7.44
C GLY A 78 56.19 -30.09 6.59
N SER A 79 56.09 -29.64 5.32
CA SER A 79 55.08 -30.16 4.39
C SER A 79 55.77 -30.92 3.25
N GLU A 80 55.89 -32.22 3.48
CA GLU A 80 56.23 -33.19 2.45
C GLU A 80 55.04 -33.31 1.48
N ASP A 81 55.30 -33.57 0.20
CA ASP A 81 54.23 -33.92 -0.75
C ASP A 81 53.58 -35.24 -0.28
N CYS A 82 52.43 -35.16 0.39
CA CYS A 82 51.81 -36.26 1.13
C CYS A 82 51.56 -37.48 0.22
N ALA A 83 51.17 -37.22 -1.04
CA ALA A 83 50.93 -38.23 -2.06
C ALA A 83 52.19 -39.04 -2.40
N SER A 84 53.37 -38.42 -2.37
CA SER A 84 54.66 -39.09 -2.62
C SER A 84 55.08 -40.04 -1.49
N GLN A 85 54.45 -39.92 -0.31
CA GLN A 85 54.71 -40.71 0.89
C GLN A 85 53.61 -41.73 1.21
N GLY A 86 52.53 -41.75 0.45
CA GLY A 86 51.35 -42.58 0.73
C GLY A 86 50.51 -42.07 1.92
N LEU A 87 50.58 -40.77 2.19
CA LEU A 87 49.84 -40.05 3.22
C LEU A 87 48.77 -39.17 2.56
N LEU A 88 47.68 -38.89 3.27
CA LEU A 88 46.60 -38.00 2.85
C LEU A 88 46.88 -36.56 3.28
N THR A 89 46.20 -35.61 2.66
CA THR A 89 46.29 -34.19 2.97
C THR A 89 44.95 -33.70 3.53
N ASP A 90 44.99 -32.94 4.62
CA ASP A 90 43.80 -32.31 5.18
C ASP A 90 43.43 -31.02 4.41
N CYS A 91 42.35 -30.36 4.82
CA CYS A 91 41.79 -29.19 4.14
C CYS A 91 42.65 -27.92 4.24
N VAL A 92 43.70 -27.91 5.07
CA VAL A 92 44.67 -26.79 5.16
C VAL A 92 46.08 -27.19 4.72
N GLY A 93 46.27 -28.40 4.18
CA GLY A 93 47.51 -28.84 3.56
C GLY A 93 48.44 -29.68 4.45
N ALA A 94 48.02 -30.14 5.63
CA ALA A 94 48.82 -30.98 6.51
C ALA A 94 48.75 -32.47 6.13
N CYS A 95 49.89 -33.16 6.10
CA CYS A 95 49.96 -34.58 5.76
C CYS A 95 49.63 -35.48 6.96
N PHE A 96 48.78 -36.48 6.76
CA PHE A 96 48.45 -37.48 7.78
C PHE A 96 48.30 -38.89 7.19
N ASP A 97 48.46 -39.92 8.02
CA ASP A 97 48.39 -41.32 7.59
C ASP A 97 46.93 -41.79 7.46
N GLU A 98 46.63 -42.67 6.49
CA GLU A 98 45.27 -43.20 6.25
C GLU A 98 44.66 -43.87 7.50
N SER A 99 45.48 -44.30 8.46
CA SER A 99 45.01 -44.80 9.76
C SER A 99 44.27 -43.76 10.61
N TYR A 100 44.43 -42.46 10.39
CA TYR A 100 43.62 -41.41 11.04
C TYR A 100 42.16 -41.43 10.56
N LEU A 101 41.89 -41.89 9.33
CA LEU A 101 40.52 -42.11 8.85
C LEU A 101 39.78 -43.19 9.64
N SER A 102 40.50 -44.09 10.32
CA SER A 102 39.85 -45.08 11.21
C SER A 102 39.39 -44.50 12.55
N TRP A 103 39.82 -43.28 12.88
CA TRP A 103 39.34 -42.48 14.03
C TRP A 103 38.28 -41.46 13.59
N ILE A 104 38.21 -41.13 12.30
CA ILE A 104 37.19 -40.23 11.71
C ILE A 104 35.88 -40.99 11.42
N GLY A 105 35.88 -42.32 11.57
CA GLY A 105 34.67 -43.16 11.47
C GLY A 105 34.02 -43.51 12.81
N ASP A 106 34.29 -42.78 13.91
CA ASP A 106 33.71 -43.04 15.24
C ASP A 106 32.86 -41.90 15.85
N GLY A 107 32.59 -40.84 15.09
CA GLY A 107 31.63 -39.79 15.46
C GLY A 107 32.16 -38.78 16.48
N TYR A 108 33.36 -38.23 16.26
CA TYR A 108 33.88 -37.08 17.01
C TYR A 108 34.23 -35.92 16.08
N CYS A 109 33.69 -34.73 16.38
CA CYS A 109 33.98 -33.48 15.69
C CYS A 109 35.45 -33.12 15.71
N ASP A 110 35.95 -32.60 14.59
CA ASP A 110 37.23 -31.91 14.53
C ASP A 110 37.17 -30.59 15.33
N ASP A 111 37.69 -30.61 16.55
CA ASP A 111 37.84 -29.43 17.42
C ASP A 111 39.18 -28.69 17.21
N GLY A 112 39.93 -29.05 16.16
CA GLY A 112 41.25 -28.51 15.85
C GLY A 112 42.34 -28.90 16.86
N GLN A 113 42.07 -29.76 17.84
CA GLN A 113 43.02 -30.06 18.92
C GLN A 113 44.23 -30.90 18.45
N TYR A 114 44.13 -31.59 17.31
CA TYR A 114 45.21 -32.42 16.76
C TYR A 114 45.98 -31.78 15.59
N GLY A 115 45.66 -30.53 15.23
CA GLY A 115 46.36 -29.79 14.18
C GLY A 115 46.09 -30.33 12.76
N LEU A 116 44.99 -31.07 12.59
CA LEU A 116 44.43 -31.43 11.30
C LEU A 116 43.10 -30.66 11.12
N VAL A 117 42.76 -30.27 9.89
CA VAL A 117 41.52 -29.54 9.58
C VAL A 117 40.78 -30.27 8.47
N LEU A 118 39.61 -30.85 8.77
CA LEU A 118 38.89 -31.76 7.86
C LEU A 118 37.53 -31.22 7.40
N THR A 119 37.34 -29.91 7.46
CA THR A 119 36.05 -29.22 7.27
C THR A 119 35.66 -28.90 5.82
N CYS A 120 36.42 -29.35 4.82
CA CYS A 120 36.16 -29.13 3.40
C CYS A 120 35.30 -30.23 2.79
N ASP A 121 34.63 -29.92 1.66
CA ASP A 121 33.65 -30.77 0.96
C ASP A 121 34.10 -32.20 0.67
N GLU A 122 35.42 -32.44 0.53
CA GLU A 122 35.98 -33.78 0.32
C GLU A 122 35.91 -34.69 1.57
N TYR A 123 35.83 -34.12 2.77
CA TYR A 123 35.75 -34.83 4.05
C TYR A 123 34.51 -34.47 4.90
N SER A 124 33.76 -33.42 4.54
CA SER A 124 32.60 -32.90 5.31
C SER A 124 31.28 -33.65 5.11
N ASN A 125 31.33 -34.87 4.56
CA ASN A 125 30.15 -35.65 4.18
C ASN A 125 29.91 -36.89 5.07
N ASP A 126 30.15 -36.78 6.39
CA ASP A 126 30.02 -37.88 7.34
C ASP A 126 28.75 -37.87 8.21
N GLY A 127 27.74 -37.05 7.88
CA GLY A 127 26.37 -37.31 8.33
C GLY A 127 26.04 -36.90 9.78
N GLY A 128 26.61 -35.80 10.27
CA GLY A 128 25.96 -34.97 11.31
C GLY A 128 26.16 -35.37 12.78
N ASP A 129 27.25 -36.04 13.15
CA ASP A 129 27.43 -36.63 14.50
C ASP A 129 28.12 -35.71 15.53
N CYS A 130 27.76 -34.42 15.53
CA CYS A 130 28.40 -33.38 16.36
C CYS A 130 27.49 -32.75 17.41
N ASP A 131 26.92 -33.57 18.30
CA ASP A 131 26.11 -33.10 19.42
C ASP A 131 26.93 -32.92 20.72
N GLY A 132 26.80 -31.73 21.30
CA GLY A 132 27.47 -31.29 22.52
C GLY A 132 27.28 -32.21 23.72
N ARG A 133 28.40 -32.56 24.37
CA ARG A 133 28.39 -33.14 25.72
C ARG A 133 28.21 -32.05 26.78
N GLU A 134 27.04 -32.13 27.39
CA GLU A 134 26.46 -31.30 28.43
C GLU A 134 27.22 -31.21 29.77
N ALA A 135 26.98 -30.12 30.50
CA ALA A 135 26.39 -30.20 31.84
C ALA A 135 25.66 -28.89 32.27
N ASN A 136 24.33 -28.87 32.08
CA ASN A 136 23.26 -28.17 32.83
C ASN A 136 23.28 -26.62 32.95
N SER A 137 22.21 -25.85 32.70
CA SER A 137 20.77 -26.15 32.64
C SER A 137 19.95 -25.01 32.01
N ASN A 138 18.96 -25.40 31.17
CA ASN A 138 17.66 -24.76 30.86
C ASN A 138 17.50 -23.81 29.65
N VAL A 139 16.85 -24.36 28.60
CA VAL A 139 15.71 -23.85 27.76
C VAL A 139 16.02 -22.70 26.78
N SER A 140 15.52 -22.64 25.53
CA SER A 140 14.94 -23.55 24.52
C SER A 140 14.68 -22.65 23.29
N SER A 141 15.07 -23.09 22.10
CA SER A 141 15.00 -22.38 20.83
C SER A 141 13.63 -22.35 20.16
N HIS A 142 13.35 -21.23 19.50
CA HIS A 142 12.19 -20.85 18.68
C HIS A 142 12.67 -20.52 17.24
N ILE A 143 11.88 -20.83 16.21
CA ILE A 143 12.00 -20.32 14.81
C ILE A 143 10.58 -20.24 14.17
N ILE A 144 10.26 -19.10 13.52
CA ILE A 144 8.95 -18.67 12.90
C ILE A 144 9.06 -18.90 11.30
N PRO A 145 8.15 -18.43 10.38
CA PRO A 145 7.33 -19.17 9.40
C PRO A 145 7.14 -18.45 8.01
N LYS A 146 6.28 -18.91 7.06
CA LYS A 146 4.95 -18.38 6.58
C LYS A 146 4.81 -18.58 5.03
N PRO A 147 3.69 -18.33 4.27
CA PRO A 147 2.38 -17.72 4.61
C PRO A 147 1.06 -18.29 3.96
N TYR A 148 -0.09 -17.73 4.42
CA TYR A 148 -1.50 -17.58 3.94
C TYR A 148 -2.56 -18.73 3.85
N GLU A 149 -3.50 -18.62 4.82
CA GLU A 149 -4.96 -18.92 4.95
C GLU A 149 -5.67 -20.18 4.39
N THR A 150 -6.07 -21.07 5.31
CA THR A 150 -7.49 -21.31 5.74
C THR A 150 -7.50 -22.31 6.91
N THR A 151 -8.56 -22.34 7.72
CA THR A 151 -8.69 -23.01 9.04
C THR A 151 -8.20 -24.48 9.07
N ILE A 152 -7.25 -24.81 9.97
CA ILE A 152 -6.69 -26.17 10.13
C ILE A 152 -6.67 -26.61 11.61
N LEU A 153 -7.14 -27.84 11.86
CA LEU A 153 -7.05 -28.56 13.13
C LEU A 153 -5.60 -28.96 13.45
N SER A 154 -5.11 -28.59 14.64
CA SER A 154 -3.80 -29.00 15.17
C SER A 154 -3.90 -30.29 15.98
N ALA A 155 -2.93 -31.19 15.82
CA ALA A 155 -2.63 -32.23 16.79
C ALA A 155 -1.40 -31.82 17.60
N LYS A 156 -1.68 -31.20 18.75
CA LYS A 156 -0.75 -31.04 19.87
C LYS A 156 -0.34 -32.44 20.35
N ALA A 157 0.96 -32.70 20.46
CA ALA A 157 1.40 -33.72 21.40
C ALA A 157 0.97 -33.23 22.79
N LEU A 158 -0.04 -33.88 23.38
CA LEU A 158 -0.25 -33.75 24.81
C LEU A 158 1.03 -34.26 25.47
N ASN A 159 1.76 -33.34 26.11
CA ASN A 159 2.29 -33.68 27.40
C ASN A 159 1.05 -33.82 28.30
N GLU A 160 0.48 -35.04 28.28
CA GLU A 160 -0.24 -35.80 29.31
C GLU A 160 0.41 -37.20 29.35
N GLY A 161 1.42 -37.36 30.19
CA GLY A 161 2.53 -38.35 30.34
C GLY A 161 2.30 -39.78 30.89
N ILE A 162 2.93 -40.13 32.04
CA ILE A 162 3.25 -41.41 32.76
C ILE A 162 3.74 -42.55 31.84
N ASP A 163 4.79 -43.31 32.14
CA ASP A 163 5.72 -43.38 33.27
C ASP A 163 7.12 -43.58 32.69
N SER A 164 8.10 -43.17 33.47
CA SER A 164 9.50 -43.58 33.35
C SER A 164 9.66 -45.10 33.11
N PHE A 165 10.51 -45.48 32.15
CA PHE A 165 11.31 -46.71 32.25
C PHE A 165 12.79 -46.42 32.08
N SER A 166 13.54 -46.90 33.06
CA SER A 166 14.99 -46.90 33.12
C SER A 166 15.59 -47.86 32.08
N HIS A 167 16.55 -47.38 31.29
CA HIS A 167 17.70 -48.10 30.72
C HIS A 167 17.48 -49.59 30.36
N GLY A 168 17.22 -49.86 29.07
CA GLY A 168 17.40 -51.18 28.44
C GLY A 168 16.27 -51.63 27.51
N ASP A 169 16.56 -51.58 26.20
CA ASP A 169 15.92 -52.26 25.06
C ASP A 169 14.65 -51.64 24.42
N ILE A 170 14.78 -51.42 23.10
CA ILE A 170 13.99 -50.64 22.14
C ILE A 170 12.81 -51.45 21.57
N TYR A 171 11.60 -50.87 21.52
CA TYR A 171 10.49 -51.32 20.65
C TYR A 171 9.86 -50.11 19.92
N ASN A 172 9.68 -50.24 18.61
CA ASN A 172 8.96 -49.30 17.73
C ASN A 172 7.44 -49.45 17.92
N GLU A 173 6.73 -48.37 18.24
CA GLU A 173 5.28 -48.27 18.02
C GLU A 173 4.96 -47.02 17.21
N SER A 174 4.27 -47.21 16.08
CA SER A 174 3.70 -46.14 15.25
C SER A 174 2.24 -45.90 15.67
N VAL A 175 1.91 -44.65 16.01
CA VAL A 175 0.56 -44.23 16.45
C VAL A 175 -0.11 -43.35 15.38
N LEU A 176 -1.39 -43.60 15.13
CA LEU A 176 -2.28 -43.14 14.06
C LEU A 176 -3.56 -42.64 14.76
N ASP A 177 -3.94 -41.38 14.51
CA ASP A 177 -5.10 -40.72 15.15
C ASP A 177 -5.99 -40.05 14.08
N LEU A 178 -7.31 -40.03 14.29
CA LEU A 178 -8.30 -39.59 13.30
C LEU A 178 -9.29 -38.59 13.90
N VAL A 179 -9.43 -37.43 13.25
CA VAL A 179 -10.40 -36.38 13.57
C VAL A 179 -11.38 -36.21 12.39
N GLN A 180 -12.68 -36.13 12.66
CA GLN A 180 -13.73 -35.93 11.65
C GLN A 180 -13.95 -34.44 11.33
N GLY A 181 -13.92 -34.10 10.04
CA GLY A 181 -14.39 -32.82 9.49
C GLY A 181 -13.32 -32.07 8.68
N SER A 182 -13.51 -32.00 7.35
CA SER A 182 -12.72 -31.33 6.30
C SER A 182 -11.55 -32.12 5.66
N ASN A 183 -11.41 -31.96 4.33
CA ASN A 183 -10.67 -32.81 3.39
C ASN A 183 -9.33 -32.17 2.95
N LYS A 184 -8.20 -32.62 3.52
CA LYS A 184 -6.81 -32.74 2.97
C LYS A 184 -5.82 -32.91 4.14
N VAL A 185 -4.73 -33.65 3.94
CA VAL A 185 -3.76 -34.03 5.01
C VAL A 185 -2.32 -33.86 4.52
N GLU A 186 -1.49 -33.11 5.26
CA GLU A 186 -0.03 -33.02 5.09
C GLU A 186 0.72 -33.09 6.45
N LYS A 187 1.86 -33.79 6.51
CA LYS A 187 2.81 -33.76 7.63
C LYS A 187 4.20 -34.27 7.22
N GLN A 188 5.23 -33.66 7.82
CA GLN A 188 6.65 -34.04 7.86
C GLN A 188 6.98 -34.96 9.05
N TYR A 189 7.98 -35.83 8.92
CA TYR A 189 8.70 -36.45 10.04
C TYR A 189 10.22 -36.30 9.85
N PHE A 190 10.88 -35.84 10.92
CA PHE A 190 12.32 -35.82 11.10
C PHE A 190 12.89 -37.23 11.36
N SER A 191 14.18 -37.35 11.05
CA SER A 191 15.03 -38.54 10.88
C SER A 191 15.02 -39.60 12.00
N PRO A 192 15.29 -40.89 11.67
CA PRO A 192 15.38 -41.98 12.64
C PRO A 192 16.72 -42.00 13.40
N LEU A 193 16.66 -42.41 14.67
CA LEU A 193 17.82 -42.82 15.47
C LEU A 193 18.59 -43.98 14.79
N SER A 194 19.88 -43.77 14.56
CA SER A 194 20.98 -44.72 14.32
C SER A 194 20.69 -45.96 13.43
N GLY A 195 21.08 -45.87 12.15
CA GLY A 195 21.58 -47.00 11.34
C GLY A 195 20.63 -47.72 10.38
N ARG A 196 19.48 -47.14 9.99
CA ARG A 196 18.58 -47.71 8.96
C ARG A 196 18.03 -46.62 8.04
N ASP A 197 18.17 -46.77 6.71
CA ASP A 197 17.68 -45.80 5.74
C ASP A 197 16.20 -46.03 5.44
N LEU A 198 15.36 -45.07 5.79
CA LEU A 198 13.93 -45.10 5.51
C LEU A 198 13.70 -44.88 4.00
N VAL A 199 13.12 -45.90 3.35
CA VAL A 199 12.80 -45.90 1.91
C VAL A 199 11.38 -45.36 1.64
N GLY A 200 10.46 -45.46 2.59
CA GLY A 200 9.10 -44.92 2.46
C GLY A 200 8.09 -45.61 3.39
N TYR A 201 6.81 -45.60 3.04
CA TYR A 201 5.71 -46.13 3.83
C TYR A 201 4.75 -46.95 2.97
N THR A 202 4.20 -48.02 3.53
CA THR A 202 3.10 -48.81 2.95
C THR A 202 1.82 -48.53 3.74
N ILE A 203 0.77 -48.11 3.04
CA ILE A 203 -0.51 -47.73 3.60
C ILE A 203 -1.53 -48.81 3.32
N TRP A 204 -2.15 -49.27 4.38
CA TRP A 204 -3.19 -50.27 4.36
C TRP A 204 -4.52 -49.61 4.64
N LYS A 205 -5.55 -49.97 3.87
CA LYS A 205 -6.92 -49.54 4.06
C LYS A 205 -7.81 -50.76 4.22
N ASN A 206 -8.57 -50.81 5.32
CA ASN A 206 -9.47 -51.90 5.65
C ASN A 206 -8.80 -53.29 5.58
N GLY A 207 -7.52 -53.36 5.96
CA GLY A 207 -6.73 -54.59 6.00
C GLY A 207 -6.09 -55.03 4.68
N GLU A 208 -6.18 -54.24 3.61
CA GLU A 208 -5.48 -54.49 2.34
C GLU A 208 -4.49 -53.38 2.01
N VAL A 209 -3.37 -53.70 1.34
CA VAL A 209 -2.41 -52.67 0.87
C VAL A 209 -3.12 -51.79 -0.13
N TYR A 210 -3.22 -50.50 0.19
CA TYR A 210 -3.91 -49.51 -0.60
C TYR A 210 -2.92 -48.69 -1.44
N ALA A 211 -1.85 -48.22 -0.83
CA ALA A 211 -0.83 -47.40 -1.49
C ALA A 211 0.55 -47.55 -0.83
N SER A 212 1.59 -47.06 -1.49
CA SER A 212 2.91 -46.86 -0.91
C SER A 212 3.39 -45.46 -1.26
N THR A 213 3.97 -44.76 -0.30
CA THR A 213 4.38 -43.37 -0.45
C THR A 213 5.73 -43.16 0.22
N THR A 214 6.62 -42.40 -0.39
CA THR A 214 7.84 -41.89 0.28
C THR A 214 7.52 -40.65 1.11
N SER A 215 6.34 -40.06 0.89
CA SER A 215 5.85 -38.92 1.64
C SER A 215 5.40 -39.35 3.03
N THR A 216 5.62 -38.48 3.99
CA THR A 216 5.19 -38.61 5.39
C THR A 216 3.69 -38.33 5.58
N PHE A 217 2.93 -38.10 4.49
CA PHE A 217 1.48 -37.97 4.46
C PHE A 217 0.82 -38.70 3.28
N PHE A 218 -0.50 -38.92 3.39
CA PHE A 218 -1.32 -39.59 2.39
C PHE A 218 -2.79 -39.16 2.47
N VAL A 219 -3.39 -38.88 1.32
CA VAL A 219 -4.78 -38.41 1.21
C VAL A 219 -5.64 -39.48 0.54
N ASP A 220 -6.79 -39.78 1.14
CA ASP A 220 -7.79 -40.71 0.62
C ASP A 220 -9.14 -40.00 0.45
N GLU A 221 -9.55 -39.78 -0.80
CA GLU A 221 -10.73 -38.97 -1.18
C GLU A 221 -12.04 -39.77 -1.20
N THR A 222 -12.13 -40.90 -0.49
CA THR A 222 -13.31 -41.76 -0.54
C THR A 222 -14.16 -41.71 0.73
N TYR A 223 -15.48 -41.53 0.56
CA TYR A 223 -16.43 -41.40 1.67
C TYR A 223 -16.79 -42.74 2.32
N GLY A 224 -17.26 -42.70 3.57
CA GLY A 224 -17.65 -43.87 4.37
C GLY A 224 -16.67 -44.22 5.49
N ASP A 225 -16.92 -45.36 6.14
CA ASP A 225 -16.09 -45.88 7.23
C ASP A 225 -14.81 -46.52 6.67
N HIS A 226 -13.66 -45.96 6.99
CA HIS A 226 -12.36 -46.51 6.60
C HIS A 226 -11.43 -46.61 7.80
N CYS A 227 -10.69 -47.72 7.85
CA CYS A 227 -9.64 -47.95 8.82
C CYS A 227 -8.29 -48.03 8.12
N TYR A 228 -7.29 -47.32 8.63
CA TYR A 228 -5.96 -47.25 8.04
C TYR A 228 -4.88 -47.78 8.98
N LEU A 229 -3.86 -48.42 8.41
CA LEU A 229 -2.60 -48.78 9.07
C LEU A 229 -1.43 -48.35 8.19
N VAL A 230 -0.30 -47.96 8.79
CA VAL A 230 0.90 -47.54 8.06
C VAL A 230 2.11 -48.34 8.53
N GLN A 231 2.89 -48.85 7.60
CA GLN A 231 4.17 -49.51 7.85
C GLN A 231 5.31 -48.71 7.23
N ALA A 232 6.34 -48.40 8.02
CA ALA A 232 7.58 -47.85 7.48
C ALA A 232 8.36 -48.93 6.73
N VAL A 233 8.97 -48.56 5.61
CA VAL A 233 9.77 -49.41 4.74
C VAL A 233 11.19 -48.87 4.78
N TYR A 234 12.13 -49.70 5.21
CA TYR A 234 13.55 -49.42 5.20
C TYR A 234 14.22 -50.27 4.12
N ASP A 235 15.43 -49.89 3.74
CA ASP A 235 16.31 -50.62 2.83
C ASP A 235 16.53 -52.10 3.22
N GLU A 236 16.52 -52.41 4.51
CA GLU A 236 16.67 -53.77 5.05
C GLU A 236 15.34 -54.51 5.34
N GLY A 237 14.18 -53.86 5.25
CA GLY A 237 12.88 -54.48 5.51
C GLY A 237 11.80 -53.53 6.04
N THR A 238 10.61 -54.04 6.36
CA THR A 238 9.46 -53.22 6.82
C THR A 238 9.30 -53.26 8.34
N SER A 239 8.83 -52.15 8.93
CA SER A 239 8.41 -52.09 10.33
C SER A 239 7.15 -52.93 10.59
N GLU A 240 6.84 -53.11 11.87
CA GLU A 240 5.48 -53.48 12.28
C GLU A 240 4.48 -52.39 11.86
N PRO A 241 3.21 -52.73 11.56
CA PRO A 241 2.17 -51.75 11.28
C PRO A 241 1.89 -50.84 12.47
N SER A 242 1.48 -49.61 12.19
CA SER A 242 0.92 -48.71 13.19
C SER A 242 -0.31 -49.29 13.85
N ASN A 243 -0.81 -48.64 14.92
CA ASN A 243 -2.19 -48.86 15.33
C ASN A 243 -3.16 -48.54 14.17
N GLU A 244 -4.31 -49.22 14.21
CA GLU A 244 -5.40 -49.00 13.27
C GLU A 244 -6.18 -47.77 13.73
N ALA A 245 -6.31 -46.76 12.87
CA ALA A 245 -7.26 -45.68 13.12
C ALA A 245 -8.40 -45.77 12.11
N CYS A 246 -9.62 -45.67 12.61
CA CYS A 246 -10.83 -45.67 11.81
C CYS A 246 -11.56 -44.32 11.87
N ALA A 247 -12.03 -43.84 10.73
CA ALA A 247 -12.89 -42.66 10.63
C ALA A 247 -13.98 -42.87 9.61
N THR A 248 -15.12 -42.23 9.89
CA THR A 248 -16.19 -42.08 8.91
C THR A 248 -16.01 -40.72 8.25
N ALA A 249 -15.70 -40.70 6.97
CA ALA A 249 -15.81 -39.48 6.18
C ALA A 249 -17.30 -39.31 5.79
N THR A 250 -17.95 -38.30 6.36
CA THR A 250 -19.29 -37.85 5.98
C THR A 250 -19.19 -36.65 5.04
N GLU A 251 -20.08 -36.57 4.06
CA GLU A 251 -20.17 -35.38 3.20
C GLU A 251 -20.49 -34.14 4.07
N PRO A 252 -19.80 -32.99 3.89
CA PRO A 252 -20.08 -31.76 4.61
C PRO A 252 -21.50 -31.26 4.30
N ALA A 253 -22.10 -30.50 5.22
CA ALA A 253 -23.38 -29.84 4.96
C ALA A 253 -23.18 -28.79 3.85
N SER A 254 -24.01 -28.88 2.82
CA SER A 254 -23.97 -28.02 1.65
C SER A 254 -24.21 -26.56 2.03
N VAL A 255 -23.25 -25.69 1.75
CA VAL A 255 -23.44 -24.24 1.89
C VAL A 255 -24.36 -23.79 0.76
N SER A 256 -25.39 -23.02 1.09
CA SER A 256 -26.28 -22.42 0.09
C SER A 256 -25.81 -21.01 -0.23
N GLU A 257 -25.44 -20.76 -1.47
CA GLU A 257 -24.92 -19.47 -1.93
C GLU A 257 -26.08 -18.63 -2.50
N LEU A 258 -26.18 -17.38 -2.09
CA LEU A 258 -27.15 -16.42 -2.65
C LEU A 258 -26.40 -15.22 -3.23
N THR A 259 -26.79 -14.76 -4.40
CA THR A 259 -26.18 -13.58 -5.02
C THR A 259 -27.22 -12.78 -5.77
N PHE A 260 -27.01 -11.47 -5.88
CA PHE A 260 -27.68 -10.69 -6.91
C PHE A 260 -27.10 -11.04 -8.29
N GLU A 261 -27.96 -11.07 -9.30
CA GLU A 261 -27.52 -11.14 -10.70
C GLU A 261 -27.30 -9.72 -11.23
N ASP A 262 -26.29 -9.57 -12.10
CA ASP A 262 -26.02 -8.29 -12.76
C ASP A 262 -27.16 -7.87 -13.67
N LEU A 263 -27.42 -6.56 -13.73
CA LEU A 263 -28.49 -5.99 -14.56
C LEU A 263 -28.02 -4.67 -15.18
N ASP A 264 -28.12 -4.58 -16.51
CA ASP A 264 -27.86 -3.35 -17.26
C ASP A 264 -29.19 -2.73 -17.72
N LEU A 265 -29.37 -1.42 -17.47
CA LEU A 265 -30.54 -0.65 -17.88
C LEU A 265 -30.14 0.68 -18.53
N ALA A 266 -30.96 1.18 -19.44
CA ALA A 266 -30.87 2.56 -19.88
C ALA A 266 -31.73 3.46 -18.97
N VAL A 267 -31.33 4.73 -18.82
CA VAL A 267 -32.14 5.71 -18.07
C VAL A 267 -33.58 5.75 -18.61
N GLY A 268 -34.56 5.54 -17.72
CA GLY A 268 -35.98 5.49 -18.05
C GLY A 268 -36.57 4.09 -18.24
N ASP A 269 -35.73 3.05 -18.36
CA ASP A 269 -36.19 1.67 -18.44
C ASP A 269 -36.54 1.07 -17.07
N THR A 270 -37.39 0.05 -17.10
CA THR A 270 -37.73 -0.78 -15.93
C THR A 270 -37.14 -2.17 -16.10
N GLY A 271 -36.45 -2.66 -15.07
CA GLY A 271 -35.80 -3.97 -15.05
C GLY A 271 -36.20 -4.82 -13.86
N LEU A 272 -35.82 -6.09 -13.90
CA LEU A 272 -35.96 -7.04 -12.79
C LEU A 272 -34.58 -7.44 -12.30
N LEU A 273 -34.21 -6.95 -11.12
CA LEU A 273 -32.97 -7.35 -10.45
C LEU A 273 -33.24 -8.65 -9.69
N GLU A 274 -32.58 -9.74 -10.10
CA GLU A 274 -32.88 -11.08 -9.57
C GLU A 274 -31.91 -11.48 -8.45
N VAL A 275 -32.44 -12.13 -7.42
CA VAL A 275 -31.64 -12.82 -6.39
C VAL A 275 -31.65 -14.31 -6.70
N SER A 276 -30.48 -14.84 -7.01
CA SER A 276 -30.25 -16.25 -7.32
C SER A 276 -29.72 -17.00 -6.12
N MET A 277 -30.11 -18.28 -6.02
CA MET A 277 -29.65 -19.19 -4.98
C MET A 277 -29.08 -20.45 -5.62
N ASN A 278 -27.94 -20.92 -5.17
CA ASN A 278 -27.42 -22.24 -5.45
C ASN A 278 -27.40 -23.06 -4.14
N ASN A 279 -28.25 -24.08 -4.05
CA ASN A 279 -28.39 -24.91 -2.85
C ASN A 279 -28.42 -26.39 -3.22
N GLU A 280 -27.66 -27.23 -2.51
CA GLU A 280 -27.70 -28.69 -2.70
C GLU A 280 -28.71 -29.38 -1.77
N ASP A 281 -29.16 -28.69 -0.71
CA ASP A 281 -30.19 -29.12 0.24
C ASP A 281 -31.44 -28.23 0.13
N ALA A 282 -32.62 -28.80 0.41
CA ALA A 282 -33.88 -28.06 0.30
C ALA A 282 -33.99 -26.94 1.36
N VAL A 283 -34.33 -25.72 0.95
CA VAL A 283 -34.46 -24.55 1.84
C VAL A 283 -35.95 -24.24 2.09
N ALA A 284 -36.37 -24.15 3.35
CA ALA A 284 -37.78 -23.96 3.71
C ALA A 284 -38.18 -22.51 3.98
N GLY A 285 -37.21 -21.63 4.20
CA GLY A 285 -37.42 -20.21 4.41
C GLY A 285 -36.11 -19.44 4.39
N PHE A 286 -36.19 -18.17 4.01
CA PHE A 286 -35.07 -17.25 3.93
C PHE A 286 -35.43 -15.88 4.49
N GLN A 287 -34.43 -15.19 5.04
CA GLN A 287 -34.45 -13.79 5.41
C GLN A 287 -33.10 -13.17 5.04
N PHE A 288 -33.11 -11.94 4.54
CA PHE A 288 -31.90 -11.14 4.31
C PHE A 288 -32.25 -9.65 4.21
N ASN A 289 -31.25 -8.79 4.32
CA ASN A 289 -31.31 -7.38 4.02
C ASN A 289 -30.71 -7.11 2.63
N VAL A 290 -31.17 -6.05 1.98
CA VAL A 290 -30.55 -5.56 0.75
C VAL A 290 -29.74 -4.31 1.10
N GLU A 291 -28.46 -4.34 0.77
CA GLU A 291 -27.51 -3.26 0.99
C GLU A 291 -27.04 -2.78 -0.39
N ALA A 292 -27.03 -1.48 -0.64
CA ALA A 292 -26.65 -0.90 -1.93
C ALA A 292 -25.56 0.16 -1.73
N SER A 293 -24.55 0.15 -2.60
CA SER A 293 -23.43 1.12 -2.53
C SER A 293 -23.87 2.55 -2.88
N SER A 294 -24.94 2.70 -3.67
CA SER A 294 -25.61 4.00 -3.90
C SER A 294 -27.10 3.81 -4.21
N GLU A 295 -27.92 4.81 -3.84
CA GLU A 295 -29.38 4.78 -4.08
C GLU A 295 -29.72 5.22 -5.52
N LEU A 296 -29.35 4.43 -6.53
CA LEU A 296 -29.70 4.74 -7.94
C LEU A 296 -31.16 4.44 -8.27
N VAL A 297 -31.76 3.45 -7.60
CA VAL A 297 -33.14 3.01 -7.82
C VAL A 297 -33.80 2.55 -6.53
N ASP A 298 -35.09 2.87 -6.39
CA ASP A 298 -35.99 2.23 -5.42
C ASP A 298 -36.66 1.01 -6.07
N TYR A 299 -36.68 -0.14 -5.38
CA TYR A 299 -37.47 -1.26 -5.84
C TYR A 299 -38.96 -1.06 -5.50
N THR A 300 -39.83 -1.22 -6.50
CA THR A 300 -41.26 -0.90 -6.37
C THR A 300 -42.10 -2.12 -6.00
N ASN A 301 -41.71 -3.30 -6.50
CA ASN A 301 -42.45 -4.55 -6.29
C ASN A 301 -41.48 -5.74 -6.12
N LEU A 302 -41.96 -6.79 -5.45
CA LEU A 302 -41.28 -8.07 -5.28
C LEU A 302 -42.07 -9.20 -5.92
N TYR A 303 -41.39 -10.03 -6.70
CA TYR A 303 -41.99 -11.18 -7.38
C TYR A 303 -41.32 -12.49 -6.97
N THR A 304 -42.14 -13.51 -6.68
CA THR A 304 -41.67 -14.90 -6.58
C THR A 304 -41.30 -15.43 -7.95
N THR A 305 -40.31 -16.32 -8.01
CA THR A 305 -39.92 -17.02 -9.23
C THR A 305 -40.55 -18.42 -9.28
N SER A 306 -40.23 -19.22 -10.29
CA SER A 306 -40.64 -20.62 -10.34
C SER A 306 -40.06 -21.47 -9.20
N ARG A 307 -38.93 -21.05 -8.59
CA ARG A 307 -38.29 -21.79 -7.49
C ARG A 307 -38.91 -21.51 -6.12
N THR A 308 -39.63 -20.40 -5.99
CA THR A 308 -40.35 -20.01 -4.78
C THR A 308 -41.87 -20.07 -4.98
N GLU A 309 -42.35 -20.93 -5.88
CA GLU A 309 -43.79 -21.13 -6.11
C GLU A 309 -44.49 -21.59 -4.82
N GLY A 310 -45.44 -20.80 -4.31
CA GLY A 310 -46.14 -21.08 -3.05
C GLY A 310 -45.46 -20.53 -1.79
N PHE A 311 -44.38 -19.76 -1.94
CA PHE A 311 -43.85 -18.91 -0.87
C PHE A 311 -44.63 -17.61 -0.78
N THR A 312 -44.69 -17.07 0.43
CA THR A 312 -45.11 -15.70 0.72
C THR A 312 -43.85 -14.89 0.95
N ILE A 313 -43.70 -13.80 0.21
CA ILE A 313 -42.57 -12.87 0.32
C ILE A 313 -43.10 -11.53 0.80
N SER A 314 -42.38 -10.90 1.72
CA SER A 314 -42.69 -9.58 2.25
C SER A 314 -41.40 -8.82 2.48
N SER A 315 -41.41 -7.50 2.27
CA SER A 315 -40.36 -6.60 2.74
C SER A 315 -40.90 -5.60 3.76
N ASN A 316 -40.06 -5.19 4.70
CA ASN A 316 -40.33 -4.08 5.62
C ASN A 316 -38.99 -3.48 6.11
N ASN A 317 -38.78 -2.18 5.93
CA ASN A 317 -37.53 -1.48 6.29
C ASN A 317 -36.25 -2.19 5.79
N GLY A 318 -36.18 -2.57 4.50
CA GLY A 318 -34.99 -3.20 3.91
C GLY A 318 -34.83 -4.71 4.18
N ILE A 319 -35.54 -5.26 5.17
CA ILE A 319 -35.53 -6.70 5.47
C ILE A 319 -36.54 -7.41 4.57
N ILE A 320 -36.10 -8.42 3.83
CA ILE A 320 -36.92 -9.30 3.00
C ILE A 320 -37.03 -10.66 3.67
N VAL A 321 -38.26 -11.17 3.78
CA VAL A 321 -38.55 -12.49 4.36
C VAL A 321 -39.41 -13.31 3.40
N GLY A 322 -38.97 -14.53 3.11
CA GLY A 322 -39.68 -15.51 2.29
C GLY A 322 -39.96 -16.80 3.06
N PHE A 323 -41.22 -17.22 3.14
CA PHE A 323 -41.61 -18.47 3.79
C PHE A 323 -42.87 -19.10 3.17
N SER A 324 -43.03 -20.42 3.27
CA SER A 324 -44.28 -21.08 2.86
C SER A 324 -45.19 -21.44 4.04
N LEU A 325 -46.45 -20.99 3.99
CA LEU A 325 -47.50 -21.43 4.93
C LEU A 325 -48.02 -22.85 4.65
N THR A 326 -47.63 -23.43 3.51
CA THR A 326 -48.08 -24.76 3.08
C THR A 326 -47.02 -25.84 3.27
N GLY A 327 -45.81 -25.45 3.69
CA GLY A 327 -44.65 -26.33 3.81
C GLY A 327 -43.94 -26.60 2.47
N ALA A 328 -44.13 -25.74 1.46
CA ALA A 328 -43.31 -25.77 0.26
C ALA A 328 -41.86 -25.39 0.58
N VAL A 329 -40.92 -25.95 -0.16
CA VAL A 329 -39.47 -25.73 -0.01
C VAL A 329 -38.88 -25.33 -1.35
N ILE A 330 -37.78 -24.59 -1.33
CA ILE A 330 -36.91 -24.35 -2.48
C ILE A 330 -36.09 -25.63 -2.67
N GLU A 331 -36.44 -26.41 -3.69
CA GLU A 331 -35.73 -27.65 -4.01
C GLU A 331 -34.27 -27.38 -4.42
N PRO A 332 -33.35 -28.33 -4.18
CA PRO A 332 -31.96 -28.20 -4.60
C PRO A 332 -31.78 -27.79 -6.07
N GLY A 333 -30.86 -26.89 -6.33
CA GLY A 333 -30.53 -26.37 -7.66
C GLY A 333 -30.01 -24.93 -7.63
N SER A 334 -29.67 -24.42 -8.81
CA SER A 334 -29.24 -23.04 -9.03
C SER A 334 -30.29 -22.24 -9.80
N GLY A 335 -30.42 -20.95 -9.50
CA GLY A 335 -31.23 -19.99 -10.24
C GLY A 335 -32.09 -19.09 -9.35
N PRO A 336 -32.85 -18.17 -9.95
CA PRO A 336 -33.48 -17.04 -9.26
C PRO A 336 -34.58 -17.51 -8.32
N ILE A 337 -34.62 -16.96 -7.12
CA ILE A 337 -35.62 -17.22 -6.07
C ILE A 337 -36.54 -16.03 -5.79
N LEU A 338 -36.11 -14.82 -6.17
CA LEU A 338 -36.84 -13.56 -6.00
C LEU A 338 -36.42 -12.59 -7.11
N SER A 339 -37.34 -11.79 -7.61
CA SER A 339 -37.03 -10.68 -8.54
C SER A 339 -37.58 -9.35 -7.96
N LEU A 340 -36.73 -8.32 -7.94
CA LEU A 340 -37.02 -6.97 -7.51
C LEU A 340 -37.28 -6.09 -8.75
N GLU A 341 -38.44 -5.43 -8.82
CA GLU A 341 -38.73 -4.51 -9.93
C GLU A 341 -38.13 -3.14 -9.63
N VAL A 342 -37.20 -2.70 -10.48
CA VAL A 342 -36.47 -1.43 -10.36
C VAL A 342 -36.71 -0.55 -11.59
N GLN A 343 -36.71 0.78 -11.40
CA GLN A 343 -36.84 1.75 -12.49
C GLN A 343 -35.65 2.69 -12.50
N ALA A 344 -34.91 2.70 -13.61
CA ALA A 344 -33.71 3.52 -13.79
C ALA A 344 -34.07 5.02 -13.83
N GLN A 345 -33.56 5.80 -12.88
CA GLN A 345 -33.86 7.24 -12.77
C GLN A 345 -32.70 8.13 -13.23
N GLU A 346 -31.46 7.72 -12.96
CA GLU A 346 -30.24 8.48 -13.26
C GLU A 346 -29.10 7.51 -13.65
N ALA A 347 -28.16 8.00 -14.46
CA ALA A 347 -27.02 7.22 -14.91
C ALA A 347 -26.01 7.01 -13.78
N GLY A 348 -25.45 5.81 -13.68
CA GLY A 348 -24.51 5.44 -12.64
C GLY A 348 -24.34 3.93 -12.53
N VAL A 349 -23.42 3.50 -11.66
CA VAL A 349 -23.22 2.10 -11.32
C VAL A 349 -23.42 1.94 -9.81
N ALA A 350 -24.25 0.97 -9.41
CA ALA A 350 -24.46 0.64 -8.01
C ALA A 350 -24.32 -0.86 -7.80
N GLU A 351 -23.66 -1.25 -6.72
CA GLU A 351 -23.56 -2.64 -6.30
C GLU A 351 -24.65 -2.94 -5.27
N TYR A 352 -25.30 -4.09 -5.42
CA TYR A 352 -26.32 -4.60 -4.51
C TYR A 352 -25.83 -5.90 -3.86
N CYS A 353 -25.74 -5.89 -2.54
CA CYS A 353 -25.28 -6.99 -1.71
C CYS A 353 -26.38 -7.49 -0.78
N LEU A 354 -26.24 -8.74 -0.32
CA LEU A 354 -27.15 -9.37 0.64
C LEU A 354 -26.52 -9.35 2.04
N GLY A 355 -27.15 -8.64 2.97
CA GLY A 355 -26.74 -8.59 4.39
C GLY A 355 -27.62 -9.48 5.29
N ASP A 356 -27.14 -9.80 6.50
CA ASP A 356 -27.92 -10.45 7.57
C ASP A 356 -28.72 -11.72 7.16
N ILE A 357 -28.09 -12.62 6.39
CA ILE A 357 -28.78 -13.79 5.84
C ILE A 357 -29.11 -14.86 6.89
N ILE A 358 -30.35 -15.36 6.85
CA ILE A 358 -30.81 -16.52 7.62
C ILE A 358 -31.57 -17.46 6.71
N LEU A 359 -31.04 -18.66 6.51
CA LEU A 359 -31.73 -19.76 5.82
C LEU A 359 -32.19 -20.81 6.83
N SER A 360 -33.26 -21.54 6.50
CA SER A 360 -33.74 -22.65 7.32
C SER A 360 -34.03 -23.89 6.51
N ASP A 361 -33.75 -25.06 7.10
CA ASP A 361 -34.10 -26.35 6.55
C ASP A 361 -35.61 -26.65 6.76
N PRO A 362 -36.16 -27.74 6.18
CA PRO A 362 -37.56 -28.11 6.36
C PRO A 362 -37.95 -28.51 7.79
N SER A 363 -36.97 -28.69 8.69
CA SER A 363 -37.17 -28.94 10.11
C SER A 363 -37.16 -27.65 10.97
N GLY A 364 -36.88 -26.50 10.35
CA GLY A 364 -36.77 -25.20 11.00
C GLY A 364 -35.44 -24.96 11.70
N GLN A 365 -34.39 -25.72 11.36
CA GLN A 365 -33.01 -25.47 11.79
C GLN A 365 -32.33 -24.52 10.82
N GLN A 366 -31.48 -23.63 11.34
CA GLN A 366 -30.72 -22.69 10.51
C GLN A 366 -29.71 -23.45 9.63
N MET A 367 -29.59 -23.07 8.37
CA MET A 367 -28.62 -23.61 7.40
C MET A 367 -27.47 -22.63 7.18
N PRO A 368 -26.24 -23.11 6.92
CA PRO A 368 -25.14 -22.25 6.51
C PRO A 368 -25.44 -21.65 5.14
N ALA A 369 -25.13 -20.36 4.98
CA ALA A 369 -25.35 -19.60 3.77
C ALA A 369 -24.14 -18.74 3.47
N ASP A 370 -23.90 -18.51 2.18
CA ASP A 370 -22.89 -17.58 1.68
C ASP A 370 -23.56 -16.56 0.77
N THR A 371 -22.96 -15.37 0.64
CA THR A 371 -23.56 -14.24 -0.05
C THR A 371 -22.62 -13.60 -1.05
N GLY A 372 -23.15 -13.26 -2.22
CA GLY A 372 -22.48 -12.47 -3.25
C GLY A 372 -23.24 -11.18 -3.57
N CYS A 373 -22.53 -10.26 -4.19
CA CYS A 373 -23.08 -9.02 -4.70
C CYS A 373 -23.32 -9.12 -6.21
N GLY A 374 -24.16 -8.23 -6.73
CA GLY A 374 -24.40 -8.06 -8.16
C GLY A 374 -24.44 -6.58 -8.51
N THR A 375 -24.08 -6.27 -9.75
CA THR A 375 -23.96 -4.89 -10.23
C THR A 375 -25.21 -4.46 -10.99
N LEU A 376 -25.74 -3.29 -10.65
CA LEU A 376 -26.72 -2.57 -11.46
C LEU A 376 -26.02 -1.43 -12.21
N THR A 377 -25.91 -1.56 -13.53
CA THR A 377 -25.39 -0.50 -14.39
C THR A 377 -26.56 0.24 -15.03
N ILE A 378 -26.62 1.56 -14.83
CA ILE A 378 -27.54 2.43 -15.56
C ILE A 378 -26.74 3.29 -16.51
N GLU A 379 -26.80 2.96 -17.80
CA GLU A 379 -26.08 3.71 -18.82
C GLU A 379 -26.76 5.08 -19.08
N GLY A 380 -25.99 6.14 -18.86
CA GLY A 380 -26.28 7.48 -19.39
C GLY A 380 -25.69 7.58 -20.79
N GLY A 381 -26.53 7.53 -21.82
CA GLY A 381 -26.05 7.48 -23.19
C GLY A 381 -25.26 8.73 -23.60
N ASN A 382 -23.94 8.63 -23.72
CA ASN A 382 -23.16 9.40 -24.69
C ASN A 382 -23.26 8.66 -26.02
N VAL A 383 -24.29 8.98 -26.80
CA VAL A 383 -24.48 8.46 -28.16
C VAL A 383 -23.79 9.44 -29.11
N GLU A 384 -22.82 8.95 -29.89
CA GLU A 384 -22.27 9.69 -31.04
C GLU A 384 -23.45 10.14 -31.93
N PRO A 385 -23.55 11.44 -32.31
CA PRO A 385 -24.68 11.91 -33.09
C PRO A 385 -24.70 11.26 -34.48
N ASP A 386 -25.87 10.80 -34.91
CA ASP A 386 -26.08 10.24 -36.27
C ASP A 386 -25.80 11.27 -37.38
N ALA A 387 -25.85 12.56 -37.04
CA ALA A 387 -25.53 13.66 -37.95
C ALA A 387 -25.09 14.94 -37.23
N THR A 388 -24.18 15.69 -37.83
CA THR A 388 -23.83 17.06 -37.43
C THR A 388 -24.25 18.04 -38.51
N ILE A 389 -24.95 19.12 -38.13
CA ILE A 389 -25.35 20.21 -39.04
C ILE A 389 -24.75 21.53 -38.58
N GLY A 390 -24.24 22.35 -39.49
CA GLY A 390 -23.61 23.61 -39.16
C GLY A 390 -23.76 24.68 -40.24
N LEU A 391 -23.14 25.83 -40.00
CA LEU A 391 -23.04 26.92 -40.98
C LEU A 391 -21.62 26.96 -41.56
N GLY A 392 -21.54 27.09 -42.88
CA GLY A 392 -20.30 27.21 -43.65
C GLY A 392 -20.03 28.66 -44.08
N GLY A 393 -19.43 28.84 -45.27
CA GLY A 393 -19.10 30.18 -45.77
C GLY A 393 -20.34 31.04 -46.05
N SER A 394 -20.20 32.36 -45.89
CA SER A 394 -21.20 33.36 -46.27
C SER A 394 -20.68 34.28 -47.38
N SER A 395 -21.50 34.55 -48.40
CA SER A 395 -21.19 35.55 -49.45
C SER A 395 -22.47 36.15 -50.01
N ASN A 396 -22.51 37.48 -50.17
CA ASN A 396 -23.67 38.20 -50.73
C ASN A 396 -25.03 37.85 -50.08
N GLY A 397 -25.04 37.69 -48.74
CA GLY A 397 -26.26 37.32 -48.00
C GLY A 397 -26.70 35.86 -48.18
N VAL A 398 -25.89 35.01 -48.81
CA VAL A 398 -26.12 33.56 -48.93
C VAL A 398 -25.16 32.81 -48.02
N ILE A 399 -25.69 31.95 -47.16
CA ILE A 399 -24.92 31.13 -46.20
C ILE A 399 -25.07 29.66 -46.57
N GLU A 400 -23.97 28.92 -46.51
CA GLU A 400 -23.94 27.48 -46.67
C GLU A 400 -24.42 26.79 -45.39
N VAL A 401 -25.35 25.82 -45.50
CA VAL A 401 -25.69 24.91 -44.40
C VAL A 401 -24.98 23.59 -44.67
N THR A 402 -24.04 23.22 -43.81
CA THR A 402 -23.22 22.01 -43.94
C THR A 402 -23.85 20.85 -43.19
N LEU A 403 -23.67 19.63 -43.69
CA LEU A 403 -24.14 18.39 -43.09
C LEU A 403 -23.05 17.32 -43.18
N SER A 404 -22.79 16.66 -42.06
CA SER A 404 -22.09 15.37 -41.99
C SER A 404 -23.05 14.36 -41.37
N SER A 405 -23.31 13.22 -42.01
CA SER A 405 -24.18 12.18 -41.43
C SER A 405 -23.73 10.78 -41.80
N SER A 406 -23.82 9.86 -40.84
CA SER A 406 -23.60 8.42 -41.04
C SER A 406 -24.81 7.72 -41.64
N GLU A 407 -25.98 8.36 -41.63
CA GLU A 407 -27.27 7.81 -42.07
C GLU A 407 -27.87 8.62 -43.24
N SER A 408 -28.83 8.01 -43.94
CA SER A 408 -29.53 8.71 -45.04
C SER A 408 -30.65 9.60 -44.51
N ILE A 409 -30.72 10.85 -44.97
CA ILE A 409 -31.71 11.83 -44.53
C ILE A 409 -32.93 11.82 -45.45
N ALA A 410 -34.13 11.63 -44.89
CA ALA A 410 -35.40 11.63 -45.61
C ALA A 410 -36.24 12.91 -45.38
N GLY A 411 -35.89 13.69 -44.37
CA GLY A 411 -36.49 14.98 -44.06
C GLY A 411 -35.59 15.78 -43.15
N PHE A 412 -35.64 17.11 -43.26
CA PHE A 412 -34.95 18.00 -42.35
C PHE A 412 -35.77 19.25 -42.03
N GLN A 413 -35.61 19.75 -40.82
CA GLN A 413 -36.13 21.03 -40.35
C GLN A 413 -35.08 21.70 -39.47
N PHE A 414 -34.93 23.01 -39.58
CA PHE A 414 -34.19 23.81 -38.61
C PHE A 414 -34.70 25.25 -38.59
N SER A 415 -34.43 25.96 -37.51
CA SER A 415 -34.69 27.39 -37.35
C SER A 415 -33.38 28.17 -37.48
N VAL A 416 -33.45 29.34 -38.10
CA VAL A 416 -32.34 30.27 -38.27
C VAL A 416 -32.59 31.49 -37.38
N ASN A 417 -31.67 31.76 -36.47
CA ASN A 417 -31.74 32.89 -35.54
C ASN A 417 -30.73 33.97 -35.94
N GLY A 418 -31.04 35.24 -35.63
CA GLY A 418 -30.15 36.38 -35.87
C GLY A 418 -30.58 37.25 -37.03
N LEU A 419 -30.84 36.68 -38.21
CA LEU A 419 -31.27 37.40 -39.42
C LEU A 419 -32.52 36.78 -40.06
N GLU A 420 -33.24 37.57 -40.87
CA GLU A 420 -34.45 37.11 -41.56
C GLU A 420 -34.09 36.29 -42.80
N VAL A 421 -34.59 35.04 -42.88
CA VAL A 421 -34.38 34.17 -44.04
C VAL A 421 -35.37 34.54 -45.14
N VAL A 422 -34.85 34.95 -46.30
CA VAL A 422 -35.64 35.37 -47.47
C VAL A 422 -35.66 34.32 -48.59
N GLY A 423 -34.73 33.35 -48.55
CA GLY A 423 -34.61 32.29 -49.54
C GLY A 423 -33.90 31.05 -48.98
N ALA A 424 -34.17 29.87 -49.54
CA ALA A 424 -33.47 28.63 -49.20
C ALA A 424 -33.61 27.64 -50.37
N GLY A 425 -32.50 27.06 -50.82
CA GLY A 425 -32.46 26.15 -51.98
C GLY A 425 -31.04 25.68 -52.32
N GLY A 426 -30.90 24.76 -53.27
CA GLY A 426 -29.62 24.20 -53.67
C GLY A 426 -29.07 23.10 -52.76
N GLY A 427 -27.80 22.75 -52.98
CA GLY A 427 -27.09 21.73 -52.21
C GLY A 427 -27.59 20.29 -52.44
N LEU A 428 -27.16 19.39 -51.56
CA LEU A 428 -27.51 17.97 -51.58
C LEU A 428 -29.03 17.73 -51.53
N ALA A 429 -29.79 18.63 -50.89
CA ALA A 429 -31.24 18.55 -50.81
C ALA A 429 -31.90 18.70 -52.19
N GLU A 430 -31.50 19.70 -52.99
CA GLU A 430 -32.05 19.89 -54.33
C GLU A 430 -31.59 18.77 -55.29
N ASP A 431 -30.33 18.33 -55.19
CA ASP A 431 -29.79 17.22 -55.99
C ASP A 431 -30.53 15.91 -55.72
N ALA A 432 -30.94 15.67 -54.47
CA ALA A 432 -31.79 14.54 -54.08
C ALA A 432 -33.29 14.73 -54.42
N GLY A 433 -33.67 15.90 -54.95
CA GLY A 433 -35.04 16.24 -55.36
C GLY A 433 -35.98 16.60 -54.20
N PHE A 434 -35.45 17.16 -53.11
CA PHE A 434 -36.25 17.66 -51.99
C PHE A 434 -36.94 18.97 -52.37
N ASN A 435 -38.13 19.19 -51.80
CA ASN A 435 -38.79 20.49 -51.80
C ASN A 435 -38.42 21.19 -50.50
N ILE A 436 -37.85 22.39 -50.61
CA ILE A 436 -37.50 23.23 -49.47
C ILE A 436 -38.55 24.34 -49.36
N SER A 437 -39.04 24.56 -48.15
CA SER A 437 -40.04 25.56 -47.82
C SER A 437 -39.59 26.37 -46.62
N ILE A 438 -39.86 27.67 -46.64
CA ILE A 438 -39.52 28.59 -45.55
C ILE A 438 -40.81 29.10 -44.92
N GLY A 439 -40.87 29.12 -43.60
CA GLY A 439 -41.99 29.62 -42.81
C GLY A 439 -41.50 30.49 -41.65
N GLY A 440 -41.28 31.78 -41.91
CA GLY A 440 -40.60 32.65 -40.93
C GLY A 440 -39.12 32.31 -40.86
N SER A 441 -38.58 32.08 -39.66
CA SER A 441 -37.20 31.65 -39.44
C SER A 441 -36.97 30.15 -39.65
N THR A 442 -38.03 29.36 -39.86
CA THR A 442 -37.90 27.89 -40.01
C THR A 442 -37.76 27.49 -41.47
N VAL A 443 -36.75 26.68 -41.76
CA VAL A 443 -36.49 26.03 -43.05
C VAL A 443 -36.86 24.55 -42.93
N LEU A 444 -37.67 24.06 -43.87
CA LEU A 444 -38.17 22.68 -43.91
C LEU A 444 -37.91 22.05 -45.28
N GLY A 445 -37.18 20.94 -45.33
CA GLY A 445 -36.93 20.15 -46.52
C GLY A 445 -37.59 18.77 -46.47
N PHE A 446 -38.36 18.42 -47.51
CA PHE A 446 -39.00 17.11 -47.63
C PHE A 446 -39.12 16.62 -49.07
N SER A 447 -39.09 15.30 -49.29
CA SER A 447 -39.33 14.70 -50.60
C SER A 447 -40.78 14.21 -50.76
N LEU A 448 -41.49 14.69 -51.78
CA LEU A 448 -42.83 14.18 -52.15
C LEU A 448 -42.80 12.82 -52.87
N THR A 449 -41.61 12.39 -53.30
CA THR A 449 -41.38 11.14 -54.05
C THR A 449 -40.75 10.05 -53.19
N GLY A 450 -40.41 10.36 -51.93
CA GLY A 450 -39.73 9.43 -51.01
C GLY A 450 -38.22 9.27 -51.30
N SER A 451 -37.61 10.24 -51.98
CA SER A 451 -36.16 10.26 -52.18
C SER A 451 -35.45 10.64 -50.87
N THR A 452 -34.22 10.18 -50.69
CA THR A 452 -33.38 10.44 -49.52
C THR A 452 -32.06 11.08 -49.95
N ILE A 453 -31.50 11.92 -49.11
CA ILE A 453 -30.10 12.38 -49.21
C ILE A 453 -29.24 11.25 -48.63
N SER A 454 -28.20 10.84 -49.34
CA SER A 454 -27.34 9.72 -48.89
C SER A 454 -26.43 10.15 -47.75
N ALA A 455 -26.05 9.20 -46.89
CA ALA A 455 -25.03 9.41 -45.85
C ALA A 455 -23.71 9.94 -46.44
N GLY A 456 -23.05 10.84 -45.72
CA GLY A 456 -21.81 11.50 -46.13
C GLY A 456 -21.76 12.96 -45.70
N GLU A 457 -20.76 13.68 -46.24
CA GLU A 457 -20.49 15.08 -45.94
C GLU A 457 -20.76 15.98 -47.15
N GLY A 458 -21.30 17.18 -46.91
CA GLY A 458 -21.42 18.21 -47.93
C GLY A 458 -22.36 19.35 -47.54
N ILE A 459 -22.66 20.22 -48.51
CA ILE A 459 -23.58 21.34 -48.32
C ILE A 459 -25.01 20.82 -48.48
N LEU A 460 -25.77 20.81 -47.38
CA LEU A 460 -27.15 20.36 -47.35
C LEU A 460 -28.04 21.25 -48.22
N THR A 461 -27.97 22.56 -47.99
CA THR A 461 -28.70 23.60 -48.73
C THR A 461 -28.02 24.95 -48.52
N TYR A 462 -28.35 25.94 -49.35
CA TYR A 462 -28.01 27.34 -49.11
C TYR A 462 -29.22 28.04 -48.51
N ILE A 463 -28.98 29.01 -47.61
CA ILE A 463 -29.99 29.93 -47.08
C ILE A 463 -29.61 31.36 -47.46
N GLU A 464 -30.59 32.15 -47.89
CA GLU A 464 -30.44 33.57 -48.18
C GLU A 464 -31.04 34.37 -47.02
N VAL A 465 -30.27 35.27 -46.44
CA VAL A 465 -30.65 36.10 -45.30
C VAL A 465 -30.59 37.59 -45.66
N GLU A 466 -31.44 38.40 -45.03
CA GLU A 466 -31.48 39.86 -45.20
C GLU A 466 -30.92 40.57 -43.96
N GLY A 467 -29.87 41.38 -44.16
CA GLY A 467 -29.19 42.14 -43.11
C GLY A 467 -27.73 41.72 -42.89
N GLU A 468 -27.09 42.35 -41.92
CA GLU A 468 -25.70 42.07 -41.50
C GLU A 468 -25.70 41.68 -40.01
N GLY A 469 -24.87 40.71 -39.64
CA GLY A 469 -24.75 40.22 -38.26
C GLY A 469 -24.59 38.69 -38.14
N THR A 470 -24.57 38.21 -36.89
CA THR A 470 -24.36 36.79 -36.55
C THR A 470 -25.63 35.96 -36.72
N VAL A 471 -25.51 34.81 -37.38
CA VAL A 471 -26.57 33.85 -37.66
C VAL A 471 -26.27 32.51 -36.98
N CYS A 472 -27.26 31.92 -36.31
CA CYS A 472 -27.13 30.63 -35.62
C CYS A 472 -28.26 29.67 -36.01
N LEU A 473 -28.02 28.36 -35.97
CA LEU A 473 -29.05 27.33 -36.15
C LEU A 473 -29.65 26.90 -34.80
N SER A 474 -30.94 26.59 -34.77
CA SER A 474 -31.63 25.97 -33.63
C SER A 474 -32.77 25.07 -34.09
N ASP A 475 -33.41 24.33 -33.17
CA ASP A 475 -34.57 23.48 -33.45
C ASP A 475 -34.36 22.51 -34.64
N VAL A 476 -33.15 21.97 -34.75
CA VAL A 476 -32.77 21.03 -35.80
C VAL A 476 -33.49 19.70 -35.58
N ILE A 477 -34.12 19.18 -36.64
CA ILE A 477 -34.71 17.85 -36.70
C ILE A 477 -34.32 17.24 -38.04
N LEU A 478 -33.56 16.16 -38.02
CA LEU A 478 -33.29 15.32 -39.18
C LEU A 478 -34.02 13.98 -39.01
N SER A 479 -34.50 13.37 -40.09
CA SER A 479 -35.15 12.06 -40.02
C SER A 479 -34.59 11.06 -41.01
N ASP A 480 -34.59 9.80 -40.60
CA ASP A 480 -34.24 8.65 -41.44
C ASP A 480 -35.38 8.32 -42.44
N PRO A 481 -35.17 7.39 -43.40
CA PRO A 481 -36.19 6.97 -44.36
C PRO A 481 -37.42 6.29 -43.75
N SER A 482 -37.31 5.84 -42.49
CA SER A 482 -38.40 5.26 -41.70
C SER A 482 -39.28 6.34 -41.04
N GLY A 483 -38.82 7.59 -41.00
CA GLY A 483 -39.48 8.73 -40.36
C GLY A 483 -39.13 8.90 -38.88
N THR A 484 -38.09 8.23 -38.41
CA THR A 484 -37.53 8.36 -37.06
C THR A 484 -36.59 9.56 -37.04
N ALA A 485 -36.65 10.38 -35.99
CA ALA A 485 -35.70 11.48 -35.81
C ALA A 485 -34.31 10.92 -35.52
N LEU A 486 -33.29 11.43 -36.21
CA LEU A 486 -31.89 11.12 -35.98
C LEU A 486 -31.35 11.96 -34.82
N MET A 487 -30.35 11.45 -34.12
CA MET A 487 -29.64 12.23 -33.12
C MET A 487 -28.72 13.23 -33.82
N THR A 488 -28.85 14.51 -33.50
CA THR A 488 -28.16 15.58 -34.25
C THR A 488 -27.39 16.53 -33.37
N ASP A 489 -26.16 16.83 -33.77
CA ASP A 489 -25.34 17.88 -33.16
C ASP A 489 -25.32 19.16 -34.03
N ILE A 490 -25.21 20.33 -33.39
CA ILE A 490 -25.34 21.64 -34.04
C ILE A 490 -24.03 22.42 -33.92
N GLY A 491 -23.44 22.77 -35.07
CA GLY A 491 -22.20 23.54 -35.14
C GLY A 491 -22.36 25.04 -34.82
N ASP A 492 -21.23 25.74 -34.81
CA ASP A 492 -21.12 27.14 -34.41
C ASP A 492 -21.91 28.13 -35.31
N CYS A 493 -22.14 29.33 -34.77
CA CYS A 493 -22.76 30.45 -35.49
C CYS A 493 -21.81 31.08 -36.54
N ALA A 494 -22.37 31.70 -37.58
CA ALA A 494 -21.61 32.36 -38.65
C ALA A 494 -21.99 33.85 -38.81
N ASP A 495 -21.02 34.70 -39.12
CA ASP A 495 -21.23 36.14 -39.39
C ASP A 495 -21.44 36.41 -40.90
N VAL A 496 -22.28 37.41 -41.21
CA VAL A 496 -22.61 37.83 -42.59
C VAL A 496 -22.32 39.32 -42.80
N ASP A 497 -21.35 39.62 -43.69
CA ASP A 497 -20.98 40.97 -44.14
C ASP A 497 -21.41 41.20 -45.60
N GLY A 498 -22.10 42.31 -45.89
CA GLY A 498 -22.83 42.52 -47.16
C GLY A 498 -22.20 43.51 -48.15
N SER A 499 -21.13 43.15 -48.86
CA SER A 499 -20.55 44.01 -49.92
C SER A 499 -20.57 43.37 -51.32
N GLU A 500 -21.14 44.09 -52.32
CA GLU A 500 -21.08 43.71 -53.75
C GLU A 500 -19.70 44.02 -54.38
N ASP A 501 -19.24 43.17 -55.30
CA ASP A 501 -17.97 43.32 -56.03
C ASP A 501 -18.08 44.23 -57.29
N VAL A 502 -17.32 45.33 -57.30
CA VAL A 502 -17.10 46.28 -58.38
C VAL A 502 -15.74 45.96 -59.00
N TYR A 503 -15.69 45.67 -60.30
CA TYR A 503 -14.45 45.23 -60.96
C TYR A 503 -13.59 46.41 -61.43
N GLY A 504 -12.34 46.44 -60.99
CA GLY A 504 -11.29 47.42 -61.33
C GLY A 504 -9.99 47.08 -60.60
N CYS A 505 -8.88 47.81 -60.82
CA CYS A 505 -7.64 47.53 -60.10
C CYS A 505 -7.83 47.86 -58.61
N THR A 506 -7.87 46.83 -57.75
CA THR A 506 -8.12 46.95 -56.30
C THR A 506 -6.85 47.17 -55.48
N ASP A 507 -5.69 47.22 -56.12
CA ASP A 507 -4.40 47.39 -55.46
C ASP A 507 -4.07 48.88 -55.30
N GLU A 508 -4.13 49.38 -54.05
CA GLU A 508 -3.86 50.78 -53.69
C GLU A 508 -2.47 51.28 -54.12
N GLU A 509 -1.51 50.37 -54.35
CA GLU A 509 -0.13 50.70 -54.73
C GLU A 509 0.05 50.83 -56.26
N ALA A 510 -0.96 50.45 -57.04
CA ALA A 510 -0.96 50.61 -58.48
C ALA A 510 -1.26 52.06 -58.89
N CYS A 511 -0.56 52.57 -59.91
CA CYS A 511 -0.73 53.90 -60.47
C CYS A 511 -2.10 54.16 -61.10
N ASN A 512 -2.88 53.10 -61.33
CA ASN A 512 -4.24 53.15 -61.85
C ASN A 512 -5.27 52.49 -60.91
N TYR A 513 -4.98 52.44 -59.61
CA TYR A 513 -5.91 52.02 -58.56
C TYR A 513 -7.27 52.73 -58.67
N ASP A 514 -8.35 51.96 -58.54
CA ASP A 514 -9.72 52.47 -58.45
C ASP A 514 -10.31 52.16 -57.08
N SER A 515 -10.48 53.19 -56.25
CA SER A 515 -10.95 53.07 -54.87
C SER A 515 -12.40 52.63 -54.71
N GLU A 516 -13.15 52.57 -55.82
CA GLU A 516 -14.51 52.07 -55.82
C GLU A 516 -14.58 50.60 -56.28
N ALA A 517 -13.45 49.97 -56.62
CA ALA A 517 -13.38 48.56 -56.99
C ALA A 517 -13.30 47.65 -55.75
N THR A 518 -14.12 46.60 -55.72
CA THR A 518 -14.16 45.58 -54.67
C THR A 518 -13.73 44.18 -55.17
N ALA A 519 -13.43 44.02 -56.47
CA ALA A 519 -12.73 42.83 -57.01
C ALA A 519 -11.76 43.17 -58.18
N ASP A 520 -10.56 42.57 -58.19
CA ASP A 520 -9.52 42.87 -59.19
C ASP A 520 -9.86 42.33 -60.60
N ASP A 521 -9.71 43.16 -61.63
CA ASP A 521 -9.93 42.80 -63.04
C ASP A 521 -8.63 42.48 -63.82
N GLY A 522 -7.48 42.55 -63.14
CA GLY A 522 -6.17 42.19 -63.69
C GLY A 522 -5.52 43.29 -64.54
N THR A 523 -5.92 44.54 -64.38
CA THR A 523 -5.41 45.68 -65.16
C THR A 523 -4.46 46.64 -64.42
N CYS A 524 -3.96 46.28 -63.23
CA CYS A 524 -3.05 47.11 -62.42
C CYS A 524 -1.69 47.42 -63.08
N GLU A 525 -1.24 48.68 -63.01
CA GLU A 525 0.02 49.22 -63.55
C GLU A 525 0.80 49.93 -62.41
N TYR A 526 2.06 49.59 -62.16
CA TYR A 526 2.84 50.03 -60.97
C TYR A 526 4.05 50.92 -61.31
N ALA A 527 4.53 51.69 -60.32
CA ALA A 527 5.69 52.55 -60.44
C ALA A 527 7.03 51.77 -60.44
N GLU A 528 8.12 52.39 -60.92
CA GLU A 528 9.47 51.79 -60.83
C GLU A 528 9.96 51.72 -59.38
N GLU A 529 10.70 50.68 -59.03
CA GLU A 529 11.16 50.38 -57.68
C GLU A 529 11.88 51.59 -57.04
N ASN A 530 11.42 51.98 -55.85
CA ASN A 530 11.83 53.16 -55.05
C ASN A 530 11.32 54.52 -55.54
N PHE A 531 10.41 54.58 -56.52
CA PHE A 531 9.80 55.81 -57.02
C PHE A 531 8.27 55.71 -57.10
N ASN A 532 7.55 56.81 -56.93
CA ASN A 532 6.11 56.87 -57.17
C ASN A 532 5.79 57.02 -58.66
N CYS A 533 4.49 56.97 -58.95
CA CYS A 533 3.91 57.02 -60.28
C CYS A 533 4.18 58.31 -61.09
N ASP A 534 4.65 59.39 -60.44
CA ASP A 534 5.08 60.63 -61.08
C ASP A 534 6.61 60.70 -61.28
N GLY A 535 7.36 59.73 -60.75
CA GLY A 535 8.82 59.60 -60.86
C GLY A 535 9.64 60.22 -59.72
N ASP A 536 9.03 60.48 -58.55
CA ASP A 536 9.71 60.97 -57.35
C ASP A 536 10.06 59.81 -56.39
N CYS A 537 11.20 59.85 -55.69
CA CYS A 537 11.62 58.78 -54.77
C CYS A 537 10.61 58.61 -53.63
N ILE A 538 10.24 57.35 -53.35
CA ILE A 538 9.31 56.97 -52.26
C ILE A 538 9.81 55.87 -51.34
N ALA A 539 10.93 55.21 -51.65
CA ALA A 539 11.56 54.35 -50.66
C ALA A 539 12.23 55.22 -49.61
N ASP A 540 12.24 54.72 -48.38
CA ASP A 540 12.92 55.41 -47.30
C ASP A 540 14.39 55.62 -47.68
N GLU A 541 14.84 56.85 -47.44
CA GLU A 541 16.26 57.07 -47.33
C GLU A 541 16.72 56.23 -46.15
N ASP A 542 17.67 55.33 -46.38
CA ASP A 542 18.27 54.55 -45.31
C ASP A 542 18.84 55.49 -44.24
N CYS A 543 19.23 54.99 -43.08
CA CYS A 543 19.64 55.89 -41.99
C CYS A 543 20.92 56.72 -42.32
N ASN A 544 21.54 56.51 -43.49
CA ASN A 544 22.61 57.34 -44.06
C ASN A 544 22.15 58.33 -45.17
N GLY A 545 20.90 58.27 -45.62
CA GLY A 545 20.32 59.21 -46.58
C GLY A 545 20.20 58.70 -48.02
N ASP A 546 20.33 57.39 -48.27
CA ASP A 546 20.25 56.83 -49.63
C ASP A 546 18.84 56.26 -49.92
N CYS A 547 18.16 56.76 -50.96
CA CYS A 547 16.81 56.32 -51.37
C CYS A 547 16.80 54.83 -51.77
N GLY A 548 16.22 53.99 -50.91
CA GLY A 548 16.26 52.53 -51.05
C GLY A 548 17.60 51.89 -50.67
N GLY A 549 18.41 52.57 -49.84
CA GLY A 549 19.57 51.98 -49.19
C GLY A 549 19.16 50.97 -48.10
N SER A 550 20.11 50.19 -47.59
CA SER A 550 19.85 49.09 -46.64
C SER A 550 20.51 49.29 -45.28
N ALA A 551 20.98 50.50 -44.96
CA ALA A 551 21.46 50.81 -43.63
C ALA A 551 20.25 51.00 -42.71
N GLU A 552 20.05 50.06 -41.80
CA GLU A 552 18.95 50.08 -40.83
C GLU A 552 19.47 50.46 -39.44
N VAL A 553 18.59 51.06 -38.66
CA VAL A 553 18.79 51.24 -37.23
C VAL A 553 18.62 49.87 -36.60
N ASP A 554 19.66 49.36 -35.92
CA ASP A 554 19.57 48.09 -35.22
C ASP A 554 18.58 48.17 -34.05
N ASP A 555 18.24 47.03 -33.45
CA ASP A 555 17.24 46.96 -32.37
C ASP A 555 17.65 47.77 -31.12
N CYS A 556 18.91 48.27 -31.07
CA CYS A 556 19.44 49.13 -30.01
C CYS A 556 19.45 50.62 -30.38
N GLY A 557 18.86 50.99 -31.51
CA GLY A 557 18.70 52.38 -31.92
C GLY A 557 19.92 52.98 -32.64
N VAL A 558 20.87 52.16 -33.10
CA VAL A 558 22.09 52.61 -33.79
C VAL A 558 22.06 52.22 -35.29
N CYS A 559 22.18 53.23 -36.16
CA CYS A 559 22.27 53.03 -37.61
C CYS A 559 23.51 52.20 -38.01
N GLY A 560 23.29 50.98 -38.51
CA GLY A 560 24.32 50.02 -38.90
C GLY A 560 25.12 49.42 -37.74
N GLY A 561 24.54 49.36 -36.54
CA GLY A 561 25.16 48.74 -35.37
C GLY A 561 25.11 47.21 -35.36
N ASP A 562 25.77 46.60 -34.37
CA ASP A 562 25.91 45.15 -34.24
C ASP A 562 24.67 44.47 -33.58
N GLY A 563 23.63 45.23 -33.21
CA GLY A 563 22.41 44.71 -32.60
C GLY A 563 22.53 44.38 -31.09
N PRO A 564 21.51 43.74 -30.49
CA PRO A 564 21.53 43.33 -29.09
C PRO A 564 22.58 42.24 -28.88
N VAL A 565 23.50 42.50 -27.95
CA VAL A 565 24.68 41.64 -27.67
C VAL A 565 24.69 41.07 -26.25
N VAL A 566 23.68 41.38 -25.44
CA VAL A 566 23.53 40.88 -24.06
C VAL A 566 22.56 39.71 -24.08
N GLU A 567 23.00 38.51 -23.71
CA GLU A 567 22.16 37.30 -23.67
C GLU A 567 21.51 37.16 -22.29
N CYS A 568 20.18 37.12 -22.26
CA CYS A 568 19.34 36.88 -21.08
C CYS A 568 19.30 35.38 -20.74
N ALA A 569 18.83 35.05 -19.54
CA ALA A 569 18.76 33.67 -19.04
C ALA A 569 17.85 32.76 -19.89
N ASP A 570 16.82 33.32 -20.53
CA ASP A 570 15.93 32.62 -21.47
C ASP A 570 16.54 32.45 -22.88
N GLY A 571 17.79 32.88 -23.08
CA GLY A 571 18.49 32.87 -24.36
C GLY A 571 18.09 34.01 -25.31
N SER A 572 17.26 34.96 -24.87
CA SER A 572 16.94 36.15 -25.66
C SER A 572 18.09 37.17 -25.63
N LEU A 573 18.34 37.86 -26.74
CA LEU A 573 19.38 38.88 -26.83
C LEU A 573 18.75 40.28 -26.71
N VAL A 574 19.24 41.09 -25.76
CA VAL A 574 18.75 42.44 -25.49
C VAL A 574 19.85 43.50 -25.58
N CYS A 575 19.45 44.77 -25.63
CA CYS A 575 20.33 45.92 -25.80
C CYS A 575 20.93 46.45 -24.48
N ASP A 576 20.22 46.21 -23.37
CA ASP A 576 20.63 46.51 -22.00
C ASP A 576 20.16 45.36 -21.09
N ALA A 577 20.93 45.03 -20.05
CA ALA A 577 20.62 43.93 -19.14
C ALA A 577 19.31 44.14 -18.36
N THR A 578 18.80 45.38 -18.26
CA THR A 578 17.51 45.67 -17.62
C THR A 578 16.29 45.32 -18.46
N ASP A 579 16.48 45.03 -19.76
CA ASP A 579 15.39 44.76 -20.70
C ASP A 579 15.12 43.25 -20.89
N CYS A 580 15.74 42.38 -20.07
CA CYS A 580 15.48 40.94 -20.09
C CYS A 580 14.05 40.62 -19.60
N PRO A 581 13.29 39.77 -20.31
CA PRO A 581 12.03 39.22 -19.81
C PRO A 581 12.29 38.40 -18.54
N GLY A 582 11.59 38.72 -17.44
CA GLY A 582 11.82 38.10 -16.12
C GLY A 582 12.11 39.08 -14.97
N ALA A 583 12.00 40.39 -15.19
CA ALA A 583 12.17 41.39 -14.11
C ALA A 583 10.97 41.50 -13.14
N ASP A 584 9.84 40.86 -13.47
CA ASP A 584 8.67 40.76 -12.61
C ASP A 584 8.69 39.43 -11.83
N LEU A 585 8.20 39.46 -10.59
CA LEU A 585 8.05 38.26 -9.74
C LEU A 585 7.10 37.26 -10.41
N GLN A 586 7.54 36.02 -10.53
CA GLN A 586 6.78 34.86 -11.01
C GLN A 586 6.35 33.94 -9.87
N TYR A 587 7.17 33.80 -8.82
CA TYR A 587 6.93 32.85 -7.74
C TYR A 587 6.47 33.55 -6.45
N PHE A 588 7.21 34.53 -5.93
CA PHE A 588 6.84 35.24 -4.70
C PHE A 588 5.86 36.41 -4.97
N THR A 589 4.67 36.12 -5.47
CA THR A 589 3.71 37.15 -5.94
C THR A 589 2.72 37.65 -4.88
N ASP A 590 2.47 36.86 -3.83
CA ASP A 590 1.38 37.10 -2.87
C ASP A 590 1.76 38.10 -1.76
N LEU A 591 2.07 39.33 -2.17
CA LEU A 591 2.45 40.40 -1.25
C LEU A 591 1.23 41.12 -0.64
N PRO A 592 1.24 41.47 0.66
CA PRO A 592 0.18 42.21 1.31
C PRO A 592 0.04 43.63 0.75
N GLU A 593 -1.16 44.19 0.85
CA GLU A 593 -1.39 45.59 0.48
C GLU A 593 -0.53 46.54 1.33
N ASN A 594 -0.02 47.60 0.70
CA ASN A 594 0.83 48.57 1.37
C ASN A 594 0.07 49.29 2.51
N THR A 595 0.52 49.06 3.74
CA THR A 595 -0.06 49.64 4.95
C THR A 595 0.47 51.05 5.27
N GLY A 596 1.53 51.47 4.60
CA GLY A 596 2.31 52.67 4.91
C GLY A 596 3.45 52.45 5.91
N GLU A 597 3.49 51.32 6.60
CA GLU A 597 4.63 50.88 7.41
C GLU A 597 5.49 49.94 6.57
N SER A 598 6.81 50.18 6.54
CA SER A 598 7.73 49.37 5.72
C SER A 598 9.15 49.38 6.27
N GLN A 599 9.88 48.31 5.97
CA GLN A 599 11.30 48.17 6.28
C GLN A 599 12.08 47.79 5.02
N LEU A 600 13.22 48.45 4.83
CA LEU A 600 14.13 48.15 3.73
C LEU A 600 15.11 47.04 4.13
N VAL A 601 15.17 46.00 3.29
CA VAL A 601 16.17 44.93 3.36
C VAL A 601 17.05 45.00 2.10
N ILE A 602 18.37 45.06 2.30
CA ILE A 602 19.35 45.16 1.21
C ILE A 602 20.12 43.86 1.09
N ILE A 603 20.14 43.23 -0.08
CA ILE A 603 20.94 42.05 -0.40
C ILE A 603 22.11 42.49 -1.27
N GLN A 604 23.34 42.39 -0.74
CA GLN A 604 24.54 42.92 -1.40
C GLN A 604 25.20 41.95 -2.37
N ASP A 605 25.16 40.66 -2.07
CA ASP A 605 25.80 39.59 -2.84
C ASP A 605 24.99 38.31 -2.70
N GLY A 606 24.99 37.48 -3.75
CA GLY A 606 24.23 36.23 -3.84
C GLY A 606 25.15 35.11 -4.33
N PHE A 607 25.47 34.17 -3.44
CA PHE A 607 26.25 32.99 -3.79
C PHE A 607 25.33 31.98 -4.46
N ASP A 608 25.75 31.43 -5.60
CA ASP A 608 24.97 30.47 -6.39
C ASP A 608 23.58 30.97 -6.82
N LEU A 609 23.40 32.30 -6.94
CA LEU A 609 22.21 32.91 -7.53
C LEU A 609 22.47 33.34 -8.98
N GLU A 610 21.53 33.00 -9.86
CA GLU A 610 21.54 33.37 -11.27
C GLU A 610 20.56 34.51 -11.52
N PRO A 611 20.81 35.41 -12.50
CA PRO A 611 19.82 36.42 -12.88
C PRO A 611 18.48 35.76 -13.26
N GLY A 612 17.40 36.16 -12.58
CA GLY A 612 16.07 35.55 -12.70
C GLY A 612 15.62 34.76 -11.46
N ASP A 613 16.54 34.38 -10.57
CA ASP A 613 16.17 33.81 -9.26
C ASP A 613 15.44 34.86 -8.41
N GLU A 614 14.50 34.46 -7.55
CA GLU A 614 13.73 35.38 -6.71
C GLU A 614 14.09 35.24 -5.24
N ILE A 615 14.06 36.33 -4.48
CA ILE A 615 14.26 36.35 -3.03
C ILE A 615 12.97 36.82 -2.36
N GLY A 616 12.39 35.95 -1.54
CA GLY A 616 11.21 36.22 -0.71
C GLY A 616 11.61 36.47 0.75
N LEU A 617 10.94 37.43 1.38
CA LEU A 617 11.09 37.79 2.79
C LEU A 617 9.79 37.49 3.52
N PHE A 618 9.88 36.66 4.55
CA PHE A 618 8.73 36.17 5.31
C PHE A 618 8.81 36.61 6.77
N ASP A 619 7.64 36.74 7.38
CA ASP A 619 7.45 36.75 8.82
C ASP A 619 6.61 35.52 9.19
N ASP A 620 7.23 34.50 9.80
CA ASP A 620 6.55 33.24 10.17
C ASP A 620 5.53 33.42 11.31
N SER A 621 5.50 34.59 11.93
CA SER A 621 4.52 34.99 12.93
C SER A 621 3.98 36.40 12.65
N GLY A 622 3.78 36.72 11.37
CA GLY A 622 3.20 37.98 10.93
C GLY A 622 1.68 38.03 11.10
N LEU A 623 1.10 39.23 11.00
CA LEU A 623 -0.35 39.40 11.04
C LEU A 623 -0.93 39.02 9.67
N THR A 624 -1.76 38.00 9.60
CA THR A 624 -2.37 37.52 8.34
C THR A 624 -3.76 38.10 8.10
N ASN A 625 -4.42 38.57 9.16
CA ASN A 625 -5.77 39.12 9.08
C ASN A 625 -5.84 40.44 8.30
N TYR A 626 -6.91 40.61 7.51
CA TYR A 626 -7.23 41.85 6.82
C TYR A 626 -8.70 42.26 7.06
N GLY A 627 -8.90 43.39 7.73
CA GLY A 627 -10.20 44.07 7.78
C GLY A 627 -11.04 43.86 9.06
N ASP A 628 -10.67 42.96 9.96
CA ASP A 628 -11.28 42.83 11.28
C ASP A 628 -10.26 42.84 12.45
N CYS A 629 -10.62 42.31 13.62
CA CYS A 629 -9.80 42.33 14.84
C CYS A 629 -9.64 40.91 15.43
N SER A 630 -9.59 39.87 14.59
CA SER A 630 -9.46 38.48 15.01
C SER A 630 -8.07 38.11 15.55
N ASN A 631 -7.03 38.94 15.33
CA ASN A 631 -5.63 38.66 15.71
C ASN A 631 -5.10 37.34 15.14
N GLU A 632 -5.36 37.06 13.86
CA GLU A 632 -4.78 35.90 13.19
C GLU A 632 -3.31 36.15 12.86
N ILE A 633 -2.45 35.23 13.30
CA ILE A 633 -1.00 35.27 13.13
C ILE A 633 -0.60 34.00 12.39
N GLY A 634 0.34 34.12 11.45
CA GLY A 634 0.88 33.01 10.69
C GLY A 634 2.03 33.45 9.78
N SER A 635 2.56 32.52 8.98
CA SER A 635 3.59 32.87 8.00
C SER A 635 3.00 33.69 6.87
N ILE A 636 3.65 34.80 6.54
CA ILE A 636 3.23 35.72 5.47
C ILE A 636 4.45 36.24 4.71
N LEU A 637 4.36 36.22 3.38
CA LEU A 637 5.32 36.87 2.49
C LEU A 637 5.12 38.39 2.61
N VAL A 638 6.13 39.14 3.05
CA VAL A 638 6.02 40.59 3.30
C VAL A 638 6.82 41.45 2.34
N GLY A 639 7.77 40.86 1.61
CA GLY A 639 8.54 41.54 0.57
C GLY A 639 9.22 40.53 -0.35
N ALA A 640 9.38 40.85 -1.62
CA ALA A 640 10.11 40.01 -2.57
C ALA A 640 10.83 40.84 -3.64
N GLY A 641 11.81 40.24 -4.33
CA GLY A 641 12.45 40.83 -5.49
C GLY A 641 13.23 39.82 -6.34
N VAL A 642 13.40 40.13 -7.63
CA VAL A 642 14.16 39.31 -8.58
C VAL A 642 15.65 39.67 -8.50
N TRP A 643 16.50 38.66 -8.37
CA TRP A 643 17.95 38.79 -8.43
C TRP A 643 18.42 39.06 -9.85
N THR A 644 19.21 40.12 -10.04
CA THR A 644 19.72 40.53 -11.36
C THR A 644 21.23 40.29 -11.52
N GLY A 645 21.88 39.68 -10.52
CA GLY A 645 23.34 39.61 -10.41
C GLY A 645 24.00 40.85 -9.79
N GLU A 646 23.22 41.87 -9.41
CA GLU A 646 23.66 43.05 -8.66
C GLU A 646 22.88 43.22 -7.35
N GLN A 647 23.28 44.18 -6.50
CA GLN A 647 22.64 44.44 -5.21
C GLN A 647 21.11 44.64 -5.35
N LEU A 648 20.33 43.81 -4.65
CA LEU A 648 18.88 43.85 -4.62
C LEU A 648 18.38 44.62 -3.38
N ASN A 649 17.34 45.44 -3.54
CA ASN A 649 16.71 46.19 -2.46
C ASN A 649 15.23 45.84 -2.38
N ILE A 650 14.81 45.23 -1.27
CA ILE A 650 13.44 44.75 -1.06
C ILE A 650 12.77 45.61 0.02
N SER A 651 11.58 46.13 -0.29
CA SER A 651 10.76 46.88 0.66
C SER A 651 9.69 45.96 1.24
N ALA A 652 9.86 45.53 2.49
CA ALA A 652 8.88 44.69 3.18
C ALA A 652 7.76 45.54 3.80
N VAL A 653 6.54 45.01 3.83
CA VAL A 653 5.33 45.68 4.36
C VAL A 653 5.08 45.27 5.81
N GLY A 654 4.98 46.26 6.70
CA GLY A 654 4.69 46.06 8.12
C GLY A 654 3.18 46.02 8.41
N SER A 655 2.78 45.26 9.42
CA SER A 655 1.39 45.22 9.88
C SER A 655 0.99 46.53 10.57
N VAL A 656 -0.32 46.83 10.52
CA VAL A 656 -0.91 47.98 11.23
C VAL A 656 -2.15 47.52 11.98
N ASP A 657 -2.12 47.65 13.31
CA ASP A 657 -3.26 47.35 14.19
C ASP A 657 -3.94 48.63 14.68
N LEU A 658 -5.19 48.87 14.24
CA LEU A 658 -6.03 50.00 14.67
C LEU A 658 -7.21 49.57 15.55
N CYS A 659 -7.24 48.34 16.06
CA CYS A 659 -8.37 47.79 16.79
C CYS A 659 -8.68 48.54 18.09
N GLU A 660 -7.67 49.03 18.80
CA GLU A 660 -7.86 49.88 19.99
C GLU A 660 -8.61 51.20 19.69
N PHE A 661 -8.61 51.62 18.42
CA PHE A 661 -9.28 52.83 17.94
C PHE A 661 -10.56 52.53 17.14
N GLY A 662 -11.00 51.27 17.08
CA GLY A 662 -12.17 50.83 16.32
C GLY A 662 -11.95 50.79 14.81
N GLY A 663 -10.70 50.70 14.36
CA GLY A 663 -10.30 50.46 12.96
C GLY A 663 -9.98 48.98 12.67
N PRO A 664 -9.64 48.65 11.42
CA PRO A 664 -9.27 47.30 11.01
C PRO A 664 -7.80 46.97 11.34
N GLN A 665 -7.47 45.68 11.30
CA GLN A 665 -6.10 45.21 11.13
C GLN A 665 -5.72 45.14 9.65
N LEU A 666 -4.47 45.47 9.35
CA LEU A 666 -3.86 45.30 8.02
C LEU A 666 -2.67 44.35 8.15
N ALA A 667 -2.63 43.34 7.29
CA ALA A 667 -1.64 42.29 7.27
C ALA A 667 -0.21 42.81 6.98
N GLY A 668 0.80 42.09 7.46
CA GLY A 668 2.22 42.41 7.28
C GLY A 668 3.09 41.89 8.44
N TYR A 669 4.39 42.22 8.43
CA TYR A 669 5.30 41.78 9.48
C TYR A 669 4.98 42.42 10.84
N ILE A 670 5.37 41.77 11.93
CA ILE A 670 5.28 42.30 13.30
C ILE A 670 6.70 42.62 13.79
N GLU A 671 6.91 43.84 14.29
CA GLU A 671 8.22 44.25 14.82
C GLU A 671 8.69 43.32 15.97
N GLY A 672 9.96 42.92 15.91
CA GLY A 672 10.59 42.02 16.85
C GLY A 672 10.66 40.56 16.40
N ASN A 673 9.86 40.16 15.40
CA ASN A 673 9.94 38.83 14.81
C ASN A 673 11.20 38.68 13.94
N PRO A 674 11.77 37.46 13.80
CA PRO A 674 12.86 37.20 12.87
C PRO A 674 12.44 37.36 11.40
N ILE A 675 13.39 37.73 10.55
CA ILE A 675 13.21 37.77 9.10
C ILE A 675 13.60 36.40 8.54
N THR A 676 12.66 35.73 7.85
CA THR A 676 12.92 34.46 7.16
C THR A 676 13.19 34.73 5.69
N PHE A 677 14.30 34.23 5.16
CA PHE A 677 14.73 34.42 3.77
C PHE A 677 14.53 33.12 3.00
N LYS A 678 13.88 33.22 1.84
CA LYS A 678 13.71 32.12 0.89
C LYS A 678 14.17 32.57 -0.49
N VAL A 679 14.71 31.63 -1.27
CA VAL A 679 15.16 31.84 -2.65
C VAL A 679 14.36 30.91 -3.54
N TRP A 680 13.79 31.41 -4.62
CA TRP A 680 13.28 30.56 -5.71
C TRP A 680 14.31 30.52 -6.83
N LYS A 681 14.77 29.32 -7.16
CA LYS A 681 15.72 29.03 -8.22
C LYS A 681 14.95 28.85 -9.54
N ALA A 682 15.06 29.80 -10.44
CA ALA A 682 14.29 29.81 -11.68
C ALA A 682 14.70 28.65 -12.62
N ALA A 683 16.01 28.35 -12.68
CA ALA A 683 16.54 27.32 -13.56
C ALA A 683 16.10 25.89 -13.17
N THR A 684 15.90 25.63 -11.88
CA THR A 684 15.49 24.32 -11.36
C THR A 684 14.03 24.27 -10.92
N ASN A 685 13.30 25.39 -11.01
CA ASN A 685 11.94 25.56 -10.52
C ASN A 685 11.77 25.09 -9.06
N GLN A 686 12.68 25.53 -8.18
CA GLN A 686 12.79 25.05 -6.81
C GLN A 686 12.85 26.20 -5.80
N GLU A 687 12.02 26.15 -4.75
CA GLU A 687 12.16 27.02 -3.57
C GLU A 687 13.19 26.43 -2.59
N CYS A 688 14.10 27.26 -2.10
CA CYS A 688 15.14 26.93 -1.14
C CYS A 688 15.08 27.89 0.04
N SER A 689 15.37 27.39 1.25
CA SER A 689 15.71 28.27 2.36
C SER A 689 17.01 29.01 2.04
N ALA A 690 17.33 30.09 2.75
CA ALA A 690 18.56 30.81 2.49
C ALA A 690 19.32 31.16 3.77
N ASP A 691 20.59 30.76 3.80
CA ASP A 691 21.53 31.20 4.81
C ASP A 691 22.03 32.60 4.48
N ILE A 692 22.01 33.48 5.49
CA ILE A 692 22.40 34.88 5.32
C ILE A 692 23.54 35.28 6.25
N THR A 693 24.42 36.13 5.73
CA THR A 693 25.37 36.87 6.56
C THR A 693 24.97 38.33 6.63
N LEU A 694 24.70 38.84 7.83
CA LEU A 694 24.35 40.26 8.03
C LEU A 694 25.58 41.15 8.08
N SER A 695 25.56 42.25 7.34
CA SER A 695 26.51 43.37 7.48
C SER A 695 25.97 44.48 8.38
N THR A 696 24.64 44.61 8.53
CA THR A 696 23.96 45.56 9.42
C THR A 696 22.57 45.04 9.79
N GLY A 697 22.12 45.30 11.02
CA GLY A 697 20.86 44.76 11.58
C GLY A 697 21.10 43.49 12.41
N ASN A 698 20.08 43.06 13.13
CA ASN A 698 20.09 41.84 13.95
C ASN A 698 19.22 40.71 13.35
N GLY A 699 18.69 40.91 12.13
CA GLY A 699 17.88 39.90 11.45
C GLY A 699 16.44 39.81 11.96
N VAL A 700 15.91 40.89 12.53
CA VAL A 700 14.53 40.99 13.00
C VAL A 700 13.83 42.19 12.36
N TRP A 701 12.50 42.10 12.27
CA TRP A 701 11.64 43.20 11.85
C TRP A 701 11.64 44.34 12.89
N GLY A 702 11.55 45.59 12.45
CA GLY A 702 11.62 46.80 13.29
C GLY A 702 13.03 47.40 13.46
N ASP A 703 14.07 46.77 12.88
CA ASP A 703 15.40 47.36 12.80
C ASP A 703 15.44 48.57 11.85
N LEU A 704 16.27 49.57 12.14
CA LEU A 704 16.38 50.79 11.33
C LEU A 704 16.84 50.51 9.88
N LEU A 705 17.64 49.45 9.70
CA LEU A 705 18.14 48.98 8.41
C LEU A 705 18.64 47.54 8.57
N THR A 706 18.23 46.66 7.65
CA THR A 706 18.80 45.31 7.51
C THR A 706 19.58 45.24 6.21
N ALA A 707 20.86 44.87 6.29
CA ALA A 707 21.71 44.65 5.13
C ALA A 707 22.40 43.28 5.23
N VAL A 708 22.14 42.44 4.24
CA VAL A 708 22.70 41.10 4.05
C VAL A 708 23.92 41.25 3.15
N SER A 709 25.12 40.92 3.66
CA SER A 709 26.35 40.94 2.86
C SER A 709 26.43 39.80 1.86
N SER A 710 25.85 38.64 2.19
CA SER A 710 25.77 37.49 1.31
C SER A 710 24.56 36.64 1.67
N ILE A 711 23.86 36.15 0.66
CA ILE A 711 22.81 35.14 0.77
C ILE A 711 23.24 33.90 -0.02
N GLU A 712 22.99 32.72 0.54
CA GLU A 712 23.32 31.42 -0.06
C GLU A 712 22.08 30.52 0.02
N PRO A 713 21.53 30.04 -1.11
CA PRO A 713 20.38 29.14 -1.10
C PRO A 713 20.80 27.76 -0.56
N VAL A 714 20.02 27.25 0.38
CA VAL A 714 20.14 25.91 0.97
C VAL A 714 18.93 25.11 0.50
N CYS A 715 19.14 24.36 -0.56
CA CYS A 715 18.10 23.61 -1.27
C CYS A 715 17.94 22.16 -0.77
N THR A 716 18.83 21.72 0.11
CA THR A 716 18.79 20.41 0.76
C THR A 716 18.63 20.56 2.27
N VAL A 717 17.97 19.58 2.89
CA VAL A 717 17.87 19.39 4.33
C VAL A 717 18.57 18.09 4.69
N VAL A 718 19.21 18.07 5.85
CA VAL A 718 19.77 16.85 6.43
C VAL A 718 18.82 16.39 7.52
N GLN A 719 18.26 15.20 7.32
CA GLN A 719 17.43 14.51 8.29
C GLN A 719 18.27 13.47 9.03
N GLU A 720 18.12 13.41 10.35
CA GLU A 720 18.69 12.33 11.17
C GLU A 720 17.62 11.28 11.46
N LEU A 721 17.85 10.05 11.01
CA LEU A 721 17.02 8.89 11.32
C LEU A 721 17.62 8.16 12.51
N THR A 722 16.88 8.09 13.62
CA THR A 722 17.30 7.31 14.80
C THR A 722 16.71 5.92 14.72
N ILE A 723 17.56 4.90 14.80
CA ILE A 723 17.20 3.49 14.77
C ILE A 723 17.61 2.89 16.11
N GLU A 724 16.63 2.63 16.97
CA GLU A 724 16.85 2.10 18.31
C GLU A 724 17.24 0.62 18.27
N ALA A 725 18.15 0.23 19.17
CA ALA A 725 18.58 -1.14 19.31
C ALA A 725 17.50 -2.02 19.96
N PHE A 726 17.52 -3.32 19.65
CA PHE A 726 16.62 -4.32 20.25
C PHE A 726 15.11 -4.07 20.04
N LYS A 727 14.71 -3.41 18.95
CA LYS A 727 13.32 -3.33 18.49
C LYS A 727 13.27 -3.13 16.98
N TYR A 728 12.12 -3.44 16.40
CA TYR A 728 11.78 -2.91 15.08
C TYR A 728 11.53 -1.41 15.18
N ASN A 729 12.06 -0.67 14.21
CA ASN A 729 11.84 0.76 14.07
C ASN A 729 10.99 0.98 12.82
N ILE A 730 10.05 1.91 12.86
CA ILE A 730 9.37 2.38 11.65
C ILE A 730 9.93 3.78 11.40
N VAL A 731 10.75 3.91 10.35
CA VAL A 731 11.40 5.17 9.98
C VAL A 731 10.83 5.70 8.69
N SER A 732 10.92 7.00 8.45
CA SER A 732 10.55 7.59 7.17
C SER A 732 11.46 8.75 6.80
N VAL A 733 11.61 9.00 5.51
CA VAL A 733 12.35 10.16 5.02
C VAL A 733 11.40 11.34 4.82
N ASN A 734 11.81 12.52 5.27
CA ASN A 734 11.07 13.76 5.08
C ASN A 734 11.71 14.65 3.99
N ASN A 735 12.60 14.07 3.19
CA ASN A 735 13.22 14.70 2.04
C ASN A 735 13.34 13.69 0.89
N ILE A 736 13.54 14.21 -0.31
CA ILE A 736 13.85 13.46 -1.51
C ILE A 736 15.39 13.35 -1.57
N PRO A 737 15.98 12.22 -1.17
CA PRO A 737 17.43 12.06 -1.15
C PRO A 737 18.04 12.10 -2.55
N SER A 738 19.33 12.39 -2.61
CA SER A 738 20.09 12.37 -3.87
C SER A 738 20.20 10.96 -4.49
N SER A 739 20.02 9.91 -3.69
CA SER A 739 19.89 8.51 -4.09
C SER A 739 18.74 7.90 -3.29
N THR A 740 17.81 7.24 -3.98
CA THR A 740 16.71 6.49 -3.37
C THR A 740 17.12 5.05 -3.03
N ASN A 741 18.34 4.63 -3.36
CA ASN A 741 18.77 3.27 -3.09
C ASN A 741 18.82 3.02 -1.57
N VAL A 742 18.19 1.93 -1.11
CA VAL A 742 18.09 1.60 0.32
C VAL A 742 19.47 1.46 0.99
N GLU A 743 20.49 1.03 0.26
CA GLU A 743 21.86 0.90 0.79
C GLU A 743 22.49 2.27 1.07
N ASP A 744 22.17 3.27 0.26
CA ASP A 744 22.63 4.64 0.43
C ASP A 744 21.83 5.36 1.52
N VAL A 745 20.51 5.17 1.57
CA VAL A 745 19.63 5.81 2.55
C VAL A 745 19.91 5.30 3.97
N LEU A 746 20.16 4.00 4.15
CA LEU A 746 20.49 3.39 5.43
C LEU A 746 22.01 3.25 5.66
N PHE A 747 22.82 3.99 4.90
CA PHE A 747 24.27 3.91 5.00
C PHE A 747 24.76 4.23 6.42
N GLY A 748 25.50 3.31 7.02
CA GLY A 748 26.05 3.45 8.37
C GLY A 748 25.24 2.82 9.49
N ALA A 749 24.05 2.26 9.19
CA ALA A 749 23.34 1.37 10.10
C ALA A 749 23.72 -0.11 9.86
N ASP A 750 23.82 -0.87 10.95
CA ASP A 750 24.08 -2.32 10.92
C ASP A 750 22.77 -3.10 10.68
N VAL A 751 22.13 -2.81 9.55
CA VAL A 751 20.81 -3.33 9.16
C VAL A 751 20.85 -4.85 9.05
N VAL A 752 19.97 -5.51 9.80
CA VAL A 752 19.68 -6.95 9.67
C VAL A 752 18.64 -7.16 8.60
N ILE A 753 17.54 -6.41 8.70
CA ILE A 753 16.43 -6.45 7.76
C ILE A 753 15.73 -5.10 7.70
N ALA A 754 15.34 -4.69 6.50
CA ALA A 754 14.41 -3.61 6.25
C ALA A 754 13.29 -4.11 5.32
N ALA A 755 12.06 -3.62 5.50
CA ALA A 755 10.92 -4.01 4.68
C ALA A 755 9.90 -2.87 4.52
N ASN A 756 9.26 -2.81 3.35
CA ASN A 756 8.07 -1.99 3.12
C ASN A 756 6.78 -2.84 3.36
N ASP A 757 5.62 -2.25 3.11
CA ASP A 757 4.30 -2.89 3.24
C ASP A 757 3.86 -3.71 2.01
N ASP A 758 4.60 -3.66 0.91
CA ASP A 758 4.47 -4.56 -0.24
C ASP A 758 5.28 -5.87 -0.11
N ASN A 759 5.82 -6.11 1.08
CA ASN A 759 6.67 -7.27 1.38
C ASN A 759 7.92 -7.36 0.49
N ALA A 760 8.48 -6.22 0.09
CA ALA A 760 9.84 -6.16 -0.44
C ALA A 760 10.84 -6.02 0.72
N PHE A 761 11.95 -6.73 0.63
CA PHE A 761 12.93 -6.84 1.71
C PHE A 761 14.33 -6.40 1.28
N TYR A 762 15.06 -5.79 2.22
CA TYR A 762 16.50 -5.60 2.17
C TYR A 762 17.14 -6.30 3.37
N ALA A 763 17.96 -7.30 3.10
CA ALA A 763 18.68 -8.09 4.11
C ALA A 763 20.12 -8.33 3.63
N PRO A 764 21.06 -7.40 3.92
CA PRO A 764 22.38 -7.38 3.30
C PRO A 764 23.24 -8.60 3.65
N ALA A 765 23.10 -9.14 4.87
CA ALA A 765 23.80 -10.35 5.30
C ALA A 765 23.46 -11.59 4.45
N PHE A 766 22.32 -11.58 3.76
CA PHE A 766 21.85 -12.66 2.90
C PHE A 766 21.92 -12.31 1.41
N GLY A 767 22.42 -11.12 1.06
CA GLY A 767 22.47 -10.64 -0.32
C GLY A 767 21.09 -10.39 -0.94
N VAL A 768 20.08 -10.06 -0.11
CA VAL A 768 18.72 -9.74 -0.57
C VAL A 768 18.57 -8.22 -0.63
N ASN A 769 18.26 -7.68 -1.80
CA ASN A 769 17.86 -6.29 -1.99
C ASN A 769 16.71 -6.26 -3.02
N GLN A 770 15.49 -6.46 -2.53
CA GLN A 770 14.26 -6.39 -3.33
C GLN A 770 13.62 -5.01 -3.28
N LEU A 771 13.99 -4.19 -2.28
CA LEU A 771 13.60 -2.79 -2.23
C LEU A 771 14.26 -2.03 -3.38
N ASP A 772 15.55 -2.25 -3.61
CA ASP A 772 16.37 -1.48 -4.56
C ASP A 772 16.30 0.02 -4.22
N ASP A 773 15.34 0.73 -4.81
CA ASP A 773 14.97 2.10 -4.46
C ASP A 773 13.80 2.12 -3.45
N ILE A 774 13.94 2.88 -2.37
CA ILE A 774 12.82 3.11 -1.45
C ILE A 774 11.77 3.99 -2.11
N ASP A 775 10.49 3.73 -1.82
CA ASP A 775 9.46 4.74 -2.02
C ASP A 775 9.57 5.76 -0.87
N VAL A 776 9.97 6.97 -1.22
CA VAL A 776 10.20 8.06 -0.28
C VAL A 776 8.90 8.58 0.36
N VAL A 777 7.72 8.21 -0.20
CA VAL A 777 6.43 8.51 0.45
C VAL A 777 5.99 7.44 1.45
N GLU A 778 6.65 6.28 1.49
CA GLU A 778 6.31 5.20 2.41
C GLU A 778 7.25 5.16 3.62
N GLY A 779 6.77 4.54 4.70
CA GLY A 779 7.60 4.20 5.85
C GLY A 779 8.39 2.91 5.60
N LEU A 780 9.54 2.78 6.27
CA LEU A 780 10.37 1.59 6.22
C LEU A 780 10.48 0.96 7.60
N LYS A 781 10.20 -0.34 7.70
CA LYS A 781 10.37 -1.11 8.93
C LYS A 781 11.79 -1.67 8.98
N VAL A 782 12.59 -1.26 9.95
CA VAL A 782 14.03 -1.57 10.04
C VAL A 782 14.38 -2.24 11.36
N PHE A 783 15.24 -3.25 11.31
CA PHE A 783 15.85 -3.88 12.49
C PHE A 783 17.37 -3.92 12.33
N ILE A 784 18.09 -3.53 13.38
CA ILE A 784 19.57 -3.48 13.40
C ILE A 784 20.16 -4.53 14.34
N SER A 785 21.39 -4.93 14.06
CA SER A 785 22.14 -5.89 14.89
C SER A 785 22.94 -5.21 16.02
N SER A 786 23.04 -3.88 15.98
CA SER A 786 23.74 -3.10 17.00
C SER A 786 23.06 -3.23 18.36
N ALA A 787 23.87 -3.25 19.42
CA ALA A 787 23.41 -3.23 20.81
C ALA A 787 23.19 -1.80 21.34
N GLU A 788 23.53 -0.80 20.54
CA GLU A 788 23.36 0.63 20.83
C GLU A 788 22.60 1.29 19.67
N ASP A 789 21.81 2.32 19.97
CA ASP A 789 21.06 3.07 18.97
C ASP A 789 21.99 3.65 17.90
N GLN A 790 21.51 3.70 16.66
CA GLN A 790 22.25 4.23 15.52
C GLN A 790 21.52 5.42 14.92
N THR A 791 22.29 6.38 14.42
CA THR A 791 21.76 7.55 13.72
C THR A 791 22.32 7.57 12.32
N VAL A 792 21.43 7.61 11.33
CA VAL A 792 21.78 7.74 9.91
C VAL A 792 21.38 9.13 9.44
N ALA A 793 22.24 9.78 8.67
CA ALA A 793 21.97 11.09 8.10
C ALA A 793 21.56 10.95 6.63
N CYS A 794 20.39 11.45 6.29
CA CYS A 794 19.84 11.48 4.94
C CYS A 794 19.77 12.93 4.45
N GLU A 795 20.54 13.27 3.41
CA GLU A 795 20.52 14.60 2.79
C GLU A 795 19.72 14.58 1.49
N GLY A 796 18.77 15.51 1.36
CA GLY A 796 17.88 15.58 0.21
C GLY A 796 17.06 16.87 0.14
N ILE A 797 16.23 16.99 -0.89
CA ILE A 797 15.34 18.14 -1.09
C ILE A 797 14.10 17.99 -0.19
N PRO A 798 13.71 18.97 0.64
CA PRO A 798 12.51 18.84 1.48
C PRO A 798 11.25 18.66 0.61
N PHE A 799 10.30 17.84 1.07
CA PHE A 799 9.04 17.62 0.35
C PHE A 799 8.16 18.86 0.30
N ASN A 800 7.45 19.03 -0.82
CA ASN A 800 6.28 19.91 -0.86
C ASN A 800 5.06 19.18 -0.30
N VAL A 801 4.78 19.41 0.98
CA VAL A 801 3.66 18.77 1.70
C VAL A 801 2.30 19.01 1.02
N SER A 802 2.11 20.17 0.37
CA SER A 802 0.83 20.51 -0.30
C SER A 802 0.56 19.74 -1.59
N GLU A 803 1.61 19.17 -2.19
CA GLU A 803 1.53 18.45 -3.47
C GLU A 803 1.80 16.95 -3.32
N THR A 804 2.15 16.50 -2.12
CA THR A 804 2.51 15.10 -1.86
C THR A 804 1.28 14.32 -1.38
N THR A 805 0.85 13.34 -2.17
CA THR A 805 -0.27 12.44 -1.86
C THR A 805 0.23 11.01 -1.73
N MET A 806 -0.42 10.22 -0.88
CA MET A 806 -0.14 8.79 -0.76
C MET A 806 -1.41 7.96 -0.82
N VAL A 807 -1.28 6.71 -1.27
CA VAL A 807 -2.39 5.77 -1.38
C VAL A 807 -2.25 4.74 -0.27
N CYS A 808 -3.24 4.68 0.61
CA CYS A 808 -3.34 3.68 1.65
C CYS A 808 -4.31 2.61 1.16
N GLU A 809 -3.85 1.38 1.02
CA GLU A 809 -4.69 0.27 0.57
C GLU A 809 -5.56 -0.29 1.70
N ALA A 810 -6.78 -0.70 1.35
CA ALA A 810 -7.68 -1.32 2.30
C ALA A 810 -7.22 -2.73 2.73
N LEU A 811 -7.75 -3.20 3.87
CA LEU A 811 -7.57 -4.57 4.38
C LEU A 811 -6.12 -5.01 4.66
N LYS A 812 -5.13 -4.11 4.58
CA LYS A 812 -3.75 -4.34 5.02
C LYS A 812 -3.25 -3.20 5.92
N TYR A 813 -2.12 -3.47 6.59
CA TYR A 813 -1.36 -2.40 7.24
C TYR A 813 -0.54 -1.68 6.19
N ASN A 814 -0.68 -0.35 6.13
CA ASN A 814 0.15 0.51 5.28
C ASN A 814 1.22 1.18 6.15
N LEU A 815 2.42 1.37 5.59
CA LEU A 815 3.52 2.09 6.21
C LEU A 815 3.53 3.54 5.70
N LEU A 816 3.05 4.44 6.53
CA LEU A 816 2.93 5.88 6.28
C LEU A 816 4.27 6.59 6.53
N GLY A 817 4.80 7.29 5.52
CA GLY A 817 5.89 8.25 5.70
C GLY A 817 5.41 9.62 6.20
N TYR A 818 6.26 10.36 6.90
CA TYR A 818 5.96 11.70 7.42
C TYR A 818 6.85 12.78 6.79
N PHE A 819 6.26 13.63 5.95
CA PHE A 819 7.01 14.52 5.05
C PHE A 819 7.21 15.94 5.57
N ALA A 820 6.45 16.36 6.56
CA ALA A 820 6.58 17.70 7.09
C ALA A 820 7.94 17.86 7.81
N GLN A 821 8.52 19.06 7.73
CA GLN A 821 9.82 19.36 8.32
C GLN A 821 9.76 19.59 9.84
N GLU A 822 8.56 19.80 10.36
CA GLU A 822 8.30 20.05 11.77
C GLU A 822 7.25 19.06 12.28
N PRO A 823 7.20 18.77 13.59
CA PRO A 823 6.18 17.89 14.15
C PRO A 823 4.73 18.38 13.95
N MET A 824 3.80 17.43 13.83
CA MET A 824 2.37 17.69 13.66
C MET A 824 1.56 16.81 14.60
N SER A 825 0.55 17.37 15.25
CA SER A 825 -0.39 16.59 16.05
C SER A 825 -1.07 15.51 15.21
N ALA A 826 -1.15 14.28 15.72
CA ALA A 826 -1.88 13.19 15.05
C ALA A 826 -3.35 13.54 14.80
N MET A 827 -3.97 14.30 15.71
CA MET A 827 -5.34 14.79 15.50
C MET A 827 -5.44 15.73 14.30
N ASP A 828 -4.47 16.62 14.12
CA ASP A 828 -4.51 17.58 13.02
C ASP A 828 -4.27 16.85 11.69
N ALA A 829 -3.32 15.91 11.68
CA ALA A 829 -3.03 15.06 10.52
C ALA A 829 -4.22 14.20 10.05
N PHE A 830 -4.97 13.61 10.99
CA PHE A 830 -5.95 12.56 10.67
C PHE A 830 -7.42 12.96 10.83
N SER A 831 -7.72 14.14 11.38
CA SER A 831 -9.11 14.53 11.72
C SER A 831 -10.11 14.44 10.56
N SER A 832 -9.67 14.72 9.33
CA SER A 832 -10.50 14.65 8.11
C SER A 832 -10.81 13.22 7.66
N TYR A 833 -10.09 12.22 8.18
CA TYR A 833 -10.16 10.82 7.78
C TYR A 833 -10.63 9.90 8.92
N ASN A 834 -11.19 10.46 9.99
CA ASN A 834 -11.55 9.71 11.20
C ASN A 834 -12.56 8.58 10.97
N ASP A 835 -13.42 8.70 9.96
CA ASP A 835 -14.42 7.67 9.63
C ASP A 835 -13.77 6.51 8.84
N ASP A 836 -12.69 6.79 8.10
CA ASP A 836 -11.94 5.84 7.27
C ASP A 836 -10.79 5.16 8.02
N LEU A 837 -10.41 5.66 9.20
CA LEU A 837 -9.28 5.14 9.99
C LEU A 837 -9.73 4.22 11.12
N LEU A 838 -9.25 2.98 11.10
CA LEU A 838 -9.38 2.08 12.26
C LEU A 838 -8.33 2.41 13.31
N ILE A 839 -7.08 2.47 12.88
CA ILE A 839 -5.93 2.73 13.76
C ILE A 839 -4.73 3.29 13.00
N VAL A 840 -3.98 4.19 13.65
CA VAL A 840 -2.61 4.58 13.30
C VAL A 840 -1.71 4.31 14.50
N LYS A 841 -0.54 3.73 14.33
CA LYS A 841 0.39 3.40 15.42
C LYS A 841 1.85 3.69 15.07
N ASP A 842 2.63 4.02 16.09
CA ASP A 842 4.10 4.09 15.99
C ASP A 842 4.75 2.73 16.31
N ASP A 843 6.05 2.73 16.56
CA ASP A 843 6.84 1.57 17.00
C ASP A 843 7.11 1.57 18.52
N SER A 844 6.57 2.55 19.24
CA SER A 844 6.83 2.83 20.65
C SER A 844 5.59 2.57 21.53
N GLY A 845 4.61 1.84 20.99
CA GLY A 845 3.43 1.42 21.73
C GLY A 845 2.31 2.46 21.76
N ASN A 846 2.43 3.57 21.05
CA ASN A 846 1.41 4.61 20.97
C ASN A 846 0.54 4.44 19.72
N PHE A 847 -0.75 4.77 19.85
CA PHE A 847 -1.68 4.67 18.74
C PHE A 847 -2.81 5.69 18.82
N TYR A 848 -3.34 6.03 17.65
CA TYR A 848 -4.54 6.82 17.42
C TYR A 848 -5.64 5.89 16.90
N ALA A 849 -6.75 5.80 17.63
CA ALA A 849 -7.91 4.99 17.24
C ALA A 849 -9.19 5.84 17.43
N PRO A 850 -9.60 6.60 16.40
CA PRO A 850 -10.65 7.62 16.53
C PRO A 850 -12.01 7.02 16.91
N GLY A 851 -12.36 5.84 16.39
CA GLY A 851 -13.60 5.13 16.74
C GLY A 851 -13.72 4.74 18.22
N PHE A 852 -12.60 4.69 18.96
CA PHE A 852 -12.56 4.44 20.40
C PHE A 852 -12.28 5.70 21.22
N GLY A 853 -12.00 6.83 20.56
CA GLY A 853 -11.56 8.06 21.20
C GLY A 853 -10.21 7.92 21.90
N VAL A 854 -9.28 7.13 21.33
CA VAL A 854 -7.92 6.93 21.87
C VAL A 854 -6.90 7.71 21.06
N MET A 855 -6.00 8.44 21.74
CA MET A 855 -4.93 9.22 21.12
C MET A 855 -3.67 9.19 21.98
N THR A 856 -3.12 8.00 22.23
CA THR A 856 -1.79 7.90 22.86
C THR A 856 -0.69 8.34 21.90
N LEU A 857 -0.89 8.13 20.59
CA LEU A 857 -0.11 8.79 19.56
C LEU A 857 -0.61 10.23 19.42
N THR A 858 0.16 11.18 19.96
CA THR A 858 -0.22 12.58 20.10
C THR A 858 0.39 13.45 19.00
N GLU A 859 1.59 13.10 18.54
CA GLU A 859 2.40 13.88 17.61
C GLU A 859 3.10 12.95 16.62
N LEU A 860 3.24 13.42 15.39
CA LEU A 860 3.98 12.82 14.30
C LEU A 860 5.27 13.62 14.10
N ASN A 861 6.43 12.96 14.01
CA ASN A 861 7.73 13.63 13.96
C ASN A 861 8.50 13.31 12.67
N PRO A 862 9.31 14.26 12.17
CA PRO A 862 10.29 13.97 11.13
C PRO A 862 11.23 12.82 11.53
N GLY A 863 11.38 11.83 10.65
CA GLY A 863 12.25 10.66 10.88
C GLY A 863 11.49 9.40 11.30
N ASP A 864 10.33 9.59 11.92
CA ASP A 864 9.45 8.50 12.32
C ASP A 864 8.53 8.13 11.15
N GLY A 865 8.25 6.84 10.97
CA GLY A 865 7.16 6.37 10.13
C GLY A 865 6.04 5.77 10.99
N TYR A 866 4.87 5.57 10.39
CA TYR A 866 3.68 5.10 11.10
C TYR A 866 3.04 3.93 10.38
N SER A 867 2.36 3.07 11.12
CA SER A 867 1.57 1.99 10.54
C SER A 867 0.08 2.30 10.69
N LEU A 868 -0.67 2.30 9.59
CA LEU A 868 -2.11 2.52 9.63
C LEU A 868 -2.90 1.33 9.10
N PHE A 869 -4.15 1.21 9.55
CA PHE A 869 -5.11 0.27 9.03
C PHE A 869 -6.45 1.00 8.82
N LEU A 870 -7.05 0.84 7.64
CA LEU A 870 -8.29 1.50 7.26
C LEU A 870 -9.53 0.79 7.82
N ASN A 871 -10.60 1.54 7.96
CA ASN A 871 -11.92 1.09 8.35
C ASN A 871 -12.78 0.94 7.09
N GLY A 872 -12.67 -0.19 6.40
CA GLY A 872 -13.42 -0.45 5.18
C GLY A 872 -12.64 -1.30 4.17
N GLU A 873 -13.22 -1.45 2.99
CA GLU A 873 -12.65 -2.20 1.86
C GLU A 873 -12.15 -1.27 0.74
N ASP A 874 -12.32 0.05 0.89
CA ASP A 874 -11.90 1.05 -0.09
C ASP A 874 -10.53 1.66 0.26
N ASP A 875 -9.70 1.84 -0.76
CA ASP A 875 -8.41 2.53 -0.65
C ASP A 875 -8.61 4.02 -0.33
N LEU A 876 -7.69 4.59 0.44
CA LEU A 876 -7.72 5.99 0.85
C LEU A 876 -6.57 6.76 0.20
N VAL A 877 -6.88 7.82 -0.54
CA VAL A 877 -5.88 8.82 -0.95
C VAL A 877 -5.71 9.82 0.18
N PHE A 878 -4.54 9.80 0.80
CA PHE A 878 -4.20 10.62 1.96
C PHE A 878 -3.28 11.79 1.57
N THR A 879 -3.47 12.93 2.25
CA THR A 879 -2.63 14.13 2.13
C THR A 879 -2.56 14.82 3.48
N TYR A 880 -1.36 15.25 3.87
CA TYR A 880 -1.16 16.03 5.09
C TYR A 880 -1.70 17.46 4.93
N PRO A 881 -2.35 18.02 5.96
CA PRO A 881 -2.86 19.38 5.89
C PRO A 881 -1.72 20.42 5.88
N THR A 882 -1.86 21.45 5.04
CA THR A 882 -0.90 22.57 4.95
C THR A 882 -1.40 23.87 5.58
N ASP A 883 -2.73 24.04 5.64
CA ASP A 883 -3.36 25.23 6.19
C ASP A 883 -3.55 25.10 7.70
N GLY A 884 -2.64 25.74 8.46
CA GLY A 884 -2.83 25.97 9.88
C GLY A 884 -2.27 24.87 10.78
N LEU A 885 -0.95 24.93 11.01
CA LEU A 885 -0.28 24.43 12.23
C LEU A 885 -0.82 25.06 13.53
N ALA A 886 -1.92 25.80 13.47
CA ALA A 886 -2.46 26.66 14.49
C ALA A 886 -3.96 26.43 14.72
N ARG A 887 -4.37 25.18 15.02
CA ARG A 887 -5.50 24.90 15.93
C ARG A 887 -5.29 23.61 16.73
N THR A 888 -4.08 23.36 17.22
CA THR A 888 -3.89 22.33 18.24
C THR A 888 -4.80 22.64 19.42
N ASN A 889 -5.72 21.73 19.74
CA ASN A 889 -6.39 21.71 21.03
C ASN A 889 -5.34 21.29 22.07
N GLN A 890 -4.40 22.20 22.37
CA GLN A 890 -3.20 21.93 23.19
C GLN A 890 -3.58 21.38 24.58
N ALA A 891 -4.80 21.67 25.04
CA ALA A 891 -5.38 21.13 26.26
C ALA A 891 -5.72 19.63 26.17
N GLU A 892 -6.07 19.11 24.99
CA GLU A 892 -6.37 17.71 24.73
C GLU A 892 -5.10 16.88 24.53
N ILE A 893 -4.14 17.40 23.75
CA ILE A 893 -2.79 16.81 23.63
C ILE A 893 -2.16 16.69 25.02
N ALA A 894 -2.19 17.76 25.82
CA ALA A 894 -1.66 17.74 27.18
C ALA A 894 -2.37 16.73 28.11
N GLN A 895 -3.66 16.44 27.88
CA GLN A 895 -4.38 15.41 28.63
C GLN A 895 -3.88 14.00 28.27
N TRP A 896 -3.63 13.74 26.99
CA TRP A 896 -3.11 12.45 26.55
C TRP A 896 -1.64 12.24 26.94
N GLU A 897 -0.82 13.29 26.93
CA GLU A 897 0.54 13.23 27.47
C GLU A 897 0.55 12.93 28.98
N ASP A 898 -0.32 13.59 29.75
CA ASP A 898 -0.48 13.32 31.18
C ASP A 898 -1.04 11.90 31.41
N PHE A 899 -1.95 11.44 30.55
CA PHE A 899 -2.46 10.06 30.57
C PHE A 899 -1.33 9.05 30.35
N LYS A 900 -0.50 9.20 29.30
CA LYS A 900 0.64 8.31 29.01
C LYS A 900 1.58 8.19 30.21
N LEU A 901 1.93 9.33 30.81
CA LEU A 901 2.81 9.36 31.99
C LEU A 901 2.18 8.66 33.20
N GLN A 902 0.86 8.76 33.39
CA GLN A 902 0.15 8.13 34.51
C GLN A 902 -0.21 6.67 34.26
N SER A 903 -0.36 6.26 32.99
CA SER A 903 -0.70 4.89 32.59
C SER A 903 0.52 3.98 32.48
N ALA A 904 1.74 4.52 32.51
CA ALA A 904 2.96 3.73 32.57
C ALA A 904 2.94 2.75 33.76
N SER A 905 3.26 1.48 33.48
CA SER A 905 3.33 0.42 34.50
C SER A 905 4.51 0.65 35.45
N GLU A 906 4.29 0.50 36.76
CA GLU A 906 5.35 0.56 37.78
C GLU A 906 5.71 -0.84 38.32
N TYR A 907 4.77 -1.79 38.24
CA TYR A 907 4.93 -3.16 38.76
C TYR A 907 5.50 -4.13 37.72
N TYR A 908 5.07 -4.02 36.47
CA TYR A 908 5.49 -4.90 35.40
C TYR A 908 6.62 -4.24 34.59
N ASP A 909 7.56 -5.08 34.14
CA ASP A 909 8.64 -4.69 33.25
C ASP A 909 8.41 -5.43 31.94
N VAL A 910 8.09 -4.68 30.88
CA VAL A 910 7.67 -5.21 29.59
C VAL A 910 8.74 -4.86 28.56
N VAL A 911 9.13 -5.83 27.75
CA VAL A 911 10.11 -5.61 26.67
C VAL A 911 9.38 -5.06 25.46
N GLU A 912 9.81 -3.90 25.01
CA GLU A 912 9.30 -3.25 23.80
C GLU A 912 10.05 -3.81 22.59
N THR A 913 9.33 -4.34 21.61
CA THR A 913 9.91 -5.04 20.45
C THR A 913 9.74 -4.29 19.14
N GLY A 914 9.07 -3.12 19.16
CA GLY A 914 8.71 -2.37 17.96
C GLY A 914 7.46 -2.87 17.23
N LEU A 915 6.98 -4.06 17.61
CA LEU A 915 5.79 -4.69 17.04
C LEU A 915 4.79 -4.93 18.15
N PHE A 916 3.61 -4.32 18.06
CA PHE A 916 2.61 -4.47 19.10
C PHE A 916 1.18 -4.60 18.58
N HIS A 917 0.36 -5.24 19.42
CA HIS A 917 -1.07 -5.41 19.29
C HIS A 917 -1.80 -4.53 20.33
N PRO A 918 -2.56 -3.51 19.89
CA PRO A 918 -3.32 -2.66 20.79
C PRO A 918 -4.54 -3.38 21.38
N ILE A 919 -4.76 -3.19 22.69
CA ILE A 919 -5.95 -3.68 23.40
C ILE A 919 -6.66 -2.49 24.10
N VAL A 920 -7.94 -2.31 23.80
CA VAL A 920 -8.80 -1.28 24.37
C VAL A 920 -9.90 -1.90 25.23
N ILE A 921 -9.81 -1.76 26.54
CA ILE A 921 -10.86 -2.15 27.47
C ILE A 921 -11.81 -0.96 27.68
N THR A 922 -12.96 -1.00 27.02
CA THR A 922 -13.99 0.06 27.03
C THR A 922 -14.81 0.10 28.33
N SER A 923 -14.60 -0.87 29.21
CA SER A 923 -15.11 -0.84 30.59
C SER A 923 -14.41 -1.91 31.44
N LEU A 924 -13.71 -1.48 32.49
CA LEU A 924 -13.11 -2.35 33.49
C LEU A 924 -13.90 -2.24 34.81
N THR A 925 -14.57 -3.33 35.20
CA THR A 925 -15.47 -3.36 36.36
C THR A 925 -15.04 -4.38 37.41
N GLY A 926 -15.62 -4.36 38.61
CA GLY A 926 -15.33 -5.34 39.67
C GLY A 926 -14.34 -4.83 40.71
N GLU A 927 -13.44 -5.69 41.19
CA GLU A 927 -12.44 -5.37 42.22
C GLU A 927 -11.21 -4.67 41.60
N VAL A 928 -11.39 -3.41 41.21
CA VAL A 928 -10.33 -2.57 40.62
C VAL A 928 -10.34 -1.18 41.25
N GLU A 929 -9.15 -0.65 41.54
CA GLU A 929 -8.93 0.72 42.02
C GLU A 929 -8.01 1.49 41.06
N VAL A 930 -8.14 2.81 41.00
CA VAL A 930 -7.20 3.66 40.25
C VAL A 930 -5.81 3.47 40.84
N GLY A 931 -4.84 3.21 39.97
CA GLY A 931 -3.46 2.88 40.32
C GLY A 931 -3.15 1.39 40.46
N ASP A 932 -4.15 0.50 40.36
CA ASP A 932 -3.91 -0.93 40.06
C ASP A 932 -3.36 -1.07 38.62
N GLU A 933 -2.80 -2.23 38.28
CA GLU A 933 -2.21 -2.46 36.95
C GLU A 933 -2.82 -3.65 36.24
N LEU A 934 -3.23 -3.46 34.99
CA LEU A 934 -3.74 -4.49 34.11
C LEU A 934 -2.60 -5.00 33.22
N ALA A 935 -2.38 -6.31 33.23
CA ALA A 935 -1.36 -6.97 32.43
C ALA A 935 -1.97 -7.98 31.47
N ALA A 936 -1.39 -8.03 30.27
CA ALA A 936 -1.67 -8.96 29.21
C ALA A 936 -0.59 -10.04 29.15
N TYR A 937 -1.05 -11.27 28.97
CA TYR A 937 -0.22 -12.47 28.93
C TYR A 937 -0.51 -13.29 27.67
N ALA A 938 0.52 -13.98 27.17
CA ALA A 938 0.47 -14.98 26.12
C ALA A 938 1.14 -16.25 26.65
N ASN A 939 0.41 -17.36 26.76
CA ASN A 939 0.92 -18.62 27.32
C ASN A 939 1.63 -18.49 28.70
N GLY A 940 1.24 -17.48 29.49
CA GLY A 940 1.85 -17.17 30.78
C GLY A 940 3.08 -16.25 30.73
N GLN A 941 3.57 -15.90 29.54
CA GLN A 941 4.54 -14.84 29.30
C GLN A 941 3.85 -13.48 29.45
N LEU A 942 4.47 -12.54 30.17
CA LEU A 942 4.02 -11.16 30.24
C LEU A 942 4.37 -10.46 28.91
N VAL A 943 3.38 -9.88 28.25
CA VAL A 943 3.58 -9.26 26.92
C VAL A 943 3.11 -7.82 26.86
N GLY A 944 2.34 -7.34 27.83
CA GLY A 944 1.89 -5.95 27.89
C GLY A 944 1.38 -5.60 29.27
N ALA A 945 1.48 -4.33 29.66
CA ALA A 945 0.94 -3.85 30.93
C ALA A 945 0.60 -2.36 30.88
N THR A 946 -0.41 -1.98 31.65
CA THR A 946 -0.78 -0.58 31.85
C THR A 946 -1.29 -0.38 33.27
N ARG A 947 -1.02 0.81 33.82
CA ARG A 947 -1.64 1.27 35.05
C ARG A 947 -3.03 1.83 34.77
N VAL A 948 -3.99 1.50 35.64
CA VAL A 948 -5.38 1.93 35.53
C VAL A 948 -5.50 3.37 36.02
N VAL A 949 -5.61 4.32 35.08
CA VAL A 949 -5.87 5.74 35.36
C VAL A 949 -7.38 6.01 35.47
N ASP A 950 -8.15 5.50 34.50
CA ASP A 950 -9.61 5.53 34.50
C ASP A 950 -10.18 4.14 34.17
N PRO A 951 -10.90 3.47 35.08
CA PRO A 951 -11.54 2.18 34.80
C PRO A 951 -12.61 2.24 33.69
N SER A 952 -13.07 3.43 33.29
CA SER A 952 -14.00 3.59 32.19
C SER A 952 -13.35 3.29 30.83
N MET A 953 -12.03 3.48 30.71
CA MET A 953 -11.28 3.15 29.50
C MET A 953 -9.82 2.85 29.86
N VAL A 954 -9.39 1.62 29.60
CA VAL A 954 -8.00 1.18 29.83
C VAL A 954 -7.41 0.74 28.50
N VAL A 955 -6.30 1.35 28.12
CA VAL A 955 -5.57 1.05 26.87
C VAL A 955 -4.23 0.42 27.22
N LEU A 956 -3.83 -0.61 26.48
CA LEU A 956 -2.50 -1.21 26.63
C LEU A 956 -1.98 -1.70 25.28
N SER A 957 -0.66 -1.78 25.18
CA SER A 957 0.06 -2.34 24.05
C SER A 957 0.71 -3.65 24.50
N ALA A 958 0.38 -4.74 23.82
CA ALA A 958 1.05 -6.02 23.99
C ALA A 958 2.08 -6.19 22.88
N TRP A 959 3.27 -6.70 23.18
CA TRP A 959 4.40 -6.76 22.25
C TRP A 959 4.59 -8.15 21.66
N GLU A 960 4.84 -8.21 20.34
CA GLU A 960 5.12 -9.43 19.59
C GLU A 960 6.55 -9.90 19.84
N ALA A 961 6.75 -11.21 19.91
CA ALA A 961 8.09 -11.77 20.06
C ALA A 961 8.93 -11.53 18.80
N VAL A 962 10.23 -11.31 18.98
CA VAL A 962 11.19 -11.21 17.88
C VAL A 962 12.30 -12.22 18.11
N HIS A 963 12.38 -13.22 17.22
CA HIS A 963 13.38 -14.26 17.30
C HIS A 963 14.51 -14.00 16.31
N GLY A 964 15.62 -13.47 16.81
CA GLY A 964 16.81 -13.17 16.03
C GLY A 964 17.43 -14.39 15.34
N ALA A 965 17.17 -15.59 15.85
CA ALA A 965 17.55 -16.84 15.18
C ALA A 965 16.98 -16.93 13.75
N ASP A 966 15.81 -16.33 13.50
CA ASP A 966 15.19 -16.25 12.17
C ASP A 966 16.05 -15.43 11.19
N PHE A 967 16.88 -14.51 11.72
CA PHE A 967 17.71 -13.60 10.95
C PHE A 967 19.22 -13.86 11.15
N GLY A 968 19.60 -14.96 11.80
CA GLY A 968 21.01 -15.30 12.06
C GLY A 968 21.70 -14.43 13.11
N VAL A 969 20.94 -13.74 13.99
CA VAL A 969 21.46 -12.90 15.07
C VAL A 969 21.07 -13.44 16.45
N ASP A 970 21.94 -13.31 17.44
CA ASP A 970 21.72 -13.80 18.81
C ASP A 970 20.93 -12.77 19.65
N ILE A 971 19.74 -12.40 19.18
CA ILE A 971 18.81 -11.46 19.84
C ILE A 971 17.45 -12.15 19.95
N ASP A 972 16.97 -12.43 21.16
CA ASP A 972 15.65 -13.05 21.37
C ASP A 972 14.82 -12.16 22.30
N LEU A 973 13.80 -11.52 21.74
CA LEU A 973 12.94 -10.58 22.48
C LEU A 973 11.63 -11.27 22.84
N PRO A 974 11.27 -11.31 24.13
CA PRO A 974 10.04 -11.95 24.57
C PRO A 974 8.81 -11.17 24.13
N GLY A 975 7.76 -11.89 23.73
CA GLY A 975 6.47 -11.31 23.37
C GLY A 975 5.42 -12.38 23.13
N TYR A 976 4.28 -12.00 22.55
CA TYR A 976 3.27 -12.93 22.08
C TYR A 976 3.63 -13.47 20.69
N GLU A 977 3.06 -14.60 20.31
CA GLU A 977 3.01 -15.06 18.92
C GLU A 977 1.61 -14.88 18.33
N LEU A 978 1.52 -14.68 17.02
CA LEU A 978 0.22 -14.58 16.35
C LEU A 978 -0.63 -15.84 16.60
N GLY A 979 -1.87 -15.65 17.03
CA GLY A 979 -2.79 -16.73 17.42
C GLY A 979 -2.73 -17.11 18.90
N ASP A 980 -1.77 -16.59 19.68
CA ASP A 980 -1.74 -16.81 21.13
C ASP A 980 -2.98 -16.21 21.80
N ARG A 981 -3.53 -16.94 22.77
CA ARG A 981 -4.72 -16.48 23.49
C ARG A 981 -4.38 -15.30 24.39
N ILE A 982 -5.20 -14.25 24.31
CA ILE A 982 -5.13 -13.10 25.20
C ILE A 982 -5.62 -13.50 26.59
N GLU A 983 -4.73 -13.47 27.57
CA GLU A 983 -5.06 -13.60 28.99
C GLU A 983 -4.81 -12.27 29.71
N LEU A 984 -5.81 -11.76 30.41
CA LEU A 984 -5.69 -10.55 31.23
C LEU A 984 -5.62 -10.89 32.73
N ARG A 985 -4.77 -10.17 33.46
CA ARG A 985 -4.65 -10.25 34.93
C ARG A 985 -4.55 -8.84 35.49
N LEU A 986 -5.05 -8.63 36.71
CA LEU A 986 -4.93 -7.33 37.39
C LEU A 986 -4.05 -7.45 38.64
N TRP A 987 -2.92 -6.75 38.68
CA TRP A 987 -2.19 -6.52 39.93
C TRP A 987 -2.93 -5.51 40.80
N SER A 988 -3.46 -5.98 41.94
CA SER A 988 -4.10 -5.10 42.92
C SER A 988 -3.06 -4.60 43.92
N ALA A 989 -2.77 -3.30 43.91
CA ALA A 989 -1.79 -2.68 44.79
C ALA A 989 -2.22 -2.75 46.26
N SER A 990 -3.53 -2.64 46.53
CA SER A 990 -4.08 -2.71 47.88
C SER A 990 -4.05 -4.13 48.46
N GLN A 991 -4.12 -5.16 47.62
CA GLN A 991 -4.07 -6.57 48.04
C GLN A 991 -2.68 -7.21 47.91
N GLY A 992 -1.77 -6.60 47.15
CA GLY A 992 -0.43 -7.13 46.88
C GLY A 992 -0.44 -8.49 46.17
N ARG A 993 -1.39 -8.70 45.24
CA ARG A 993 -1.52 -9.94 44.45
C ARG A 993 -2.24 -9.69 43.13
N GLU A 994 -2.03 -10.58 42.18
CA GLU A 994 -2.80 -10.63 40.92
C GLU A 994 -4.20 -11.23 41.12
N LEU A 995 -5.18 -10.58 40.51
CA LEU A 995 -6.59 -10.95 40.48
C LEU A 995 -7.00 -11.43 39.09
N HIS A 996 -7.91 -12.40 39.05
CA HIS A 996 -8.43 -12.97 37.81
C HIS A 996 -9.32 -11.95 37.10
N VAL A 997 -9.06 -11.77 35.80
CA VAL A 997 -9.87 -10.92 34.92
C VAL A 997 -10.62 -11.80 33.94
N SER A 998 -11.94 -11.60 33.87
CA SER A 998 -12.78 -12.17 32.83
C SER A 998 -13.07 -11.09 31.80
N ALA A 999 -12.60 -11.28 30.58
CA ALA A 999 -12.79 -10.36 29.48
C ALA A 999 -13.76 -10.92 28.44
N ASN A 1000 -14.57 -10.04 27.85
CA ASN A 1000 -15.35 -10.29 26.64
C ASN A 1000 -14.82 -9.37 25.55
N LEU A 1001 -14.01 -9.94 24.67
CA LEU A 1001 -13.24 -9.24 23.64
C LEU A 1001 -13.78 -9.60 22.26
N ASN A 1002 -13.67 -8.67 21.30
CA ASN A 1002 -14.01 -8.91 19.89
C ASN A 1002 -13.10 -9.98 19.23
N GLY A 1003 -11.84 -10.08 19.67
CA GLY A 1003 -10.89 -11.15 19.36
C GLY A 1003 -10.23 -11.65 20.64
N ASN A 1004 -10.09 -12.96 20.80
CA ASN A 1004 -9.51 -13.56 22.01
C ASN A 1004 -8.08 -14.07 21.82
N ALA A 1005 -7.46 -13.77 20.67
CA ALA A 1005 -6.10 -14.14 20.33
C ALA A 1005 -5.38 -12.98 19.61
N TYR A 1006 -4.09 -12.83 19.87
CA TYR A 1006 -3.26 -11.80 19.24
C TYR A 1006 -3.18 -12.00 17.73
N GLY A 1007 -3.18 -10.90 16.97
CA GLY A 1007 -3.07 -10.94 15.51
C GLY A 1007 -4.31 -11.41 14.75
N THR A 1008 -5.42 -11.72 15.43
CA THR A 1008 -6.70 -12.07 14.76
C THR A 1008 -7.51 -10.87 14.30
N THR A 1009 -7.23 -9.70 14.87
CA THR A 1009 -7.81 -8.41 14.50
C THR A 1009 -6.71 -7.34 14.55
N PRO A 1010 -6.79 -6.24 13.79
CA PRO A 1010 -5.81 -5.15 13.87
C PRO A 1010 -5.77 -4.46 15.25
N LEU A 1011 -6.91 -4.47 15.95
CA LEU A 1011 -7.07 -3.97 17.32
C LEU A 1011 -8.06 -4.88 18.07
N THR A 1012 -7.76 -5.18 19.34
CA THR A 1012 -8.71 -5.89 20.20
C THR A 1012 -9.42 -4.92 21.13
N SER A 1013 -10.73 -5.01 21.22
CA SER A 1013 -11.51 -4.20 22.16
C SER A 1013 -12.58 -5.02 22.87
N GLY A 1014 -13.02 -4.53 24.02
CA GLY A 1014 -14.13 -5.16 24.74
C GLY A 1014 -14.25 -4.72 26.19
N THR A 1015 -14.98 -5.50 26.96
CA THR A 1015 -15.23 -5.22 28.39
C THR A 1015 -14.55 -6.26 29.27
N ALA A 1016 -14.14 -5.86 30.46
CA ALA A 1016 -13.51 -6.76 31.42
C ALA A 1016 -14.10 -6.59 32.83
N SER A 1017 -14.11 -7.70 33.58
CA SER A 1017 -14.51 -7.72 34.98
C SER A 1017 -13.48 -8.42 35.84
N VAL A 1018 -12.98 -7.71 36.85
CA VAL A 1018 -12.01 -8.18 37.83
C VAL A 1018 -12.72 -8.89 38.97
N MET A 1019 -12.39 -10.16 39.16
CA MET A 1019 -12.97 -11.00 40.19
C MET A 1019 -12.09 -11.01 41.44
N ASN A 1020 -12.72 -11.14 42.62
CA ASN A 1020 -11.99 -11.39 43.87
C ASN A 1020 -11.49 -12.85 43.98
N ALA A 1021 -10.77 -13.31 42.97
CA ALA A 1021 -10.13 -14.60 42.87
C ALA A 1021 -8.68 -14.36 42.43
N SER A 1022 -7.73 -15.15 42.92
CA SER A 1022 -6.35 -15.05 42.43
C SER A 1022 -6.29 -15.38 40.94
N ALA A 1023 -5.52 -14.60 40.17
CA ALA A 1023 -5.36 -14.80 38.73
C ALA A 1023 -4.84 -16.21 38.40
N VAL A 1024 -3.87 -16.65 39.19
CA VAL A 1024 -3.32 -18.01 39.17
C VAL A 1024 -3.78 -18.80 40.39
N PRO A 1025 -4.07 -20.11 40.24
CA PRO A 1025 -4.43 -20.95 41.38
C PRO A 1025 -3.32 -20.97 42.44
N THR A 1026 -3.68 -20.61 43.68
CA THR A 1026 -2.76 -20.60 44.83
C THR A 1026 -2.66 -21.95 45.54
N GLN A 1027 -3.40 -22.95 45.06
CA GLN A 1027 -3.39 -24.30 45.61
C GLN A 1027 -3.68 -25.34 44.52
N THR A 1028 -2.97 -26.45 44.59
CA THR A 1028 -3.27 -27.65 43.80
C THR A 1028 -4.56 -28.30 44.31
N ALA A 1029 -5.59 -28.38 43.46
CA ALA A 1029 -6.91 -28.89 43.83
C ALA A 1029 -7.54 -29.76 42.73
N LEU A 1030 -8.33 -30.76 43.12
CA LEU A 1030 -9.14 -31.57 42.19
C LEU A 1030 -10.62 -31.17 42.37
N MET A 1031 -11.32 -30.87 41.28
CA MET A 1031 -12.72 -30.44 41.28
C MET A 1031 -13.69 -31.63 41.19
N GLN A 1032 -14.96 -31.39 41.49
CA GLN A 1032 -16.01 -32.40 41.27
C GLN A 1032 -16.34 -32.45 39.78
N ASN A 1033 -16.36 -33.64 39.18
CA ASN A 1033 -16.70 -33.80 37.78
C ASN A 1033 -18.12 -33.28 37.48
N TYR A 1034 -18.33 -32.70 36.30
CA TYR A 1034 -19.63 -32.22 35.85
C TYR A 1034 -19.93 -32.64 34.40
N PRO A 1035 -21.14 -33.12 34.08
CA PRO A 1035 -22.22 -33.46 35.02
C PRO A 1035 -21.86 -34.63 35.96
N ASN A 1036 -22.55 -34.77 37.10
CA ASN A 1036 -22.44 -35.94 37.96
C ASN A 1036 -23.77 -36.17 38.71
N PRO A 1037 -24.54 -37.24 38.41
CA PRO A 1037 -24.22 -38.32 37.49
C PRO A 1037 -24.10 -37.88 36.02
N PHE A 1038 -23.30 -38.59 35.22
CA PHE A 1038 -23.06 -38.28 33.80
C PHE A 1038 -23.47 -39.44 32.88
N ASN A 1039 -23.69 -39.17 31.58
CA ASN A 1039 -24.04 -40.18 30.57
C ASN A 1039 -23.65 -39.72 29.14
N PRO A 1040 -22.69 -40.37 28.45
CA PRO A 1040 -21.52 -41.05 29.00
C PRO A 1040 -20.32 -40.10 29.16
N VAL A 1041 -20.48 -38.78 28.95
CA VAL A 1041 -19.38 -37.80 28.99
C VAL A 1041 -19.46 -36.91 30.24
N THR A 1042 -18.32 -36.68 30.88
CA THR A 1042 -18.13 -35.71 31.96
C THR A 1042 -16.80 -34.99 31.81
N THR A 1043 -16.71 -33.78 32.35
CA THR A 1043 -15.45 -33.04 32.49
C THR A 1043 -14.96 -33.10 33.93
N ILE A 1044 -13.67 -33.36 34.12
CA ILE A 1044 -12.97 -33.36 35.41
C ILE A 1044 -12.02 -32.16 35.40
N GLY A 1045 -12.30 -31.17 36.23
CA GLY A 1045 -11.42 -30.01 36.42
C GLY A 1045 -10.41 -30.22 37.54
N PHE A 1046 -9.22 -29.64 37.42
CA PHE A 1046 -8.24 -29.51 38.51
C PHE A 1046 -7.39 -28.24 38.36
N SER A 1047 -6.66 -27.86 39.39
CA SER A 1047 -5.74 -26.73 39.39
C SER A 1047 -4.37 -27.12 39.95
N LEU A 1048 -3.31 -26.46 39.48
CA LEU A 1048 -1.93 -26.66 39.91
C LEU A 1048 -1.36 -25.34 40.43
N GLU A 1049 -0.81 -25.36 41.65
CA GLU A 1049 -0.12 -24.22 42.25
C GLU A 1049 1.26 -23.97 41.63
N ALA A 1050 1.88 -24.96 41.01
CA ALA A 1050 3.16 -24.85 40.30
C ALA A 1050 3.18 -25.87 39.17
N ALA A 1051 3.95 -25.58 38.11
CA ALA A 1051 4.18 -26.54 37.04
C ALA A 1051 4.83 -27.81 37.61
N GLY A 1052 4.46 -28.98 37.08
CA GLY A 1052 4.95 -30.25 37.60
C GLY A 1052 4.24 -31.45 37.01
N ASN A 1053 4.73 -32.65 37.35
CA ASN A 1053 4.12 -33.88 36.87
C ASN A 1053 2.78 -34.14 37.58
N VAL A 1054 1.75 -34.38 36.79
CA VAL A 1054 0.36 -34.62 37.16
C VAL A 1054 -0.08 -35.97 36.63
N THR A 1055 -0.82 -36.70 37.45
CA THR A 1055 -1.32 -38.03 37.12
C THR A 1055 -2.78 -38.10 37.50
N LEU A 1056 -3.71 -38.13 36.55
CA LEU A 1056 -5.15 -38.23 36.75
C LEU A 1056 -5.64 -39.58 36.23
N LYS A 1057 -6.05 -40.46 37.15
CA LYS A 1057 -6.49 -41.82 36.83
C LYS A 1057 -7.90 -42.10 37.34
N VAL A 1058 -8.63 -42.95 36.62
CA VAL A 1058 -9.96 -43.45 36.96
C VAL A 1058 -9.86 -44.89 37.44
N TYR A 1059 -10.62 -45.23 38.48
CA TYR A 1059 -10.64 -46.54 39.13
C TYR A 1059 -12.07 -47.01 39.34
N ASP A 1060 -12.28 -48.33 39.28
CA ASP A 1060 -13.52 -48.95 39.72
C ASP A 1060 -13.54 -49.18 41.24
N LEU A 1061 -14.67 -49.67 41.78
CA LEU A 1061 -14.82 -49.91 43.22
C LEU A 1061 -13.93 -51.02 43.78
N SER A 1062 -13.32 -51.85 42.94
CA SER A 1062 -12.33 -52.83 43.36
C SER A 1062 -10.92 -52.24 43.47
N GLY A 1063 -10.76 -50.97 43.11
CA GLY A 1063 -9.47 -50.28 43.05
C GLY A 1063 -8.67 -50.60 41.79
N ARG A 1064 -9.29 -51.25 40.80
CA ARG A 1064 -8.66 -51.51 39.51
C ARG A 1064 -8.67 -50.23 38.68
N GLU A 1065 -7.52 -49.88 38.12
CA GLU A 1065 -7.38 -48.80 37.15
C GLU A 1065 -8.22 -49.10 35.91
N VAL A 1066 -9.01 -48.11 35.51
CA VAL A 1066 -9.98 -48.19 34.40
C VAL A 1066 -9.44 -47.40 33.21
N ALA A 1067 -8.98 -46.18 33.47
CA ALA A 1067 -8.41 -45.31 32.46
C ALA A 1067 -7.40 -44.36 33.11
N THR A 1068 -6.38 -44.00 32.36
CA THR A 1068 -5.48 -42.90 32.67
C THR A 1068 -5.87 -41.75 31.77
N LEU A 1069 -6.16 -40.61 32.39
CA LEU A 1069 -6.68 -39.42 31.70
C LEU A 1069 -5.60 -38.38 31.49
N VAL A 1070 -4.77 -38.12 32.52
CA VAL A 1070 -3.66 -37.15 32.51
C VAL A 1070 -2.48 -37.80 33.17
N ASP A 1071 -1.30 -37.41 32.72
CA ASP A 1071 -0.16 -38.23 33.03
C ASP A 1071 1.18 -37.42 32.98
N SER A 1072 1.19 -36.12 32.67
CA SER A 1072 2.41 -35.38 32.21
C SER A 1072 2.95 -34.38 33.20
N HIS A 1073 4.11 -33.82 32.83
CA HIS A 1073 4.35 -32.43 33.13
C HIS A 1073 3.23 -31.51 32.61
N MET A 1074 2.62 -30.77 33.52
CA MET A 1074 1.62 -29.74 33.21
C MET A 1074 2.02 -28.40 33.82
N ASP A 1075 1.69 -27.32 33.12
CA ASP A 1075 1.96 -25.96 33.58
C ASP A 1075 1.07 -25.56 34.76
N ARG A 1076 1.55 -24.60 35.55
CA ARG A 1076 0.76 -23.94 36.59
C ARG A 1076 -0.55 -23.42 35.98
N GLY A 1077 -1.69 -23.66 36.61
CA GLY A 1077 -2.96 -23.18 36.08
C GLY A 1077 -4.15 -24.09 36.37
N SER A 1078 -5.30 -23.77 35.76
CA SER A 1078 -6.51 -24.60 35.81
C SER A 1078 -6.63 -25.45 34.56
N HIS A 1079 -6.96 -26.73 34.72
CA HIS A 1079 -7.00 -27.74 33.67
C HIS A 1079 -8.34 -28.45 33.69
N ASN A 1080 -8.82 -28.90 32.52
CA ASN A 1080 -10.08 -29.62 32.36
C ASN A 1080 -9.88 -30.82 31.43
N VAL A 1081 -10.32 -32.00 31.89
CA VAL A 1081 -10.10 -33.25 31.17
C VAL A 1081 -11.39 -34.02 31.02
N GLY A 1082 -11.72 -34.41 29.79
CA GLY A 1082 -12.92 -35.16 29.48
C GLY A 1082 -12.76 -36.65 29.78
N TRP A 1083 -13.81 -37.28 30.28
CA TRP A 1083 -13.93 -38.74 30.29
C TRP A 1083 -15.25 -39.17 29.68
N ASN A 1084 -15.18 -40.07 28.70
CA ASN A 1084 -16.32 -40.57 27.92
C ASN A 1084 -16.87 -41.91 28.42
N GLY A 1085 -16.52 -42.32 29.65
CA GLY A 1085 -17.00 -43.58 30.23
C GLY A 1085 -16.41 -44.82 29.56
N ARG A 1086 -15.18 -44.75 29.05
CA ARG A 1086 -14.46 -45.89 28.46
C ARG A 1086 -13.20 -46.24 29.26
N ASP A 1087 -12.77 -47.50 29.14
CA ASP A 1087 -11.51 -47.97 29.70
C ASP A 1087 -10.33 -47.77 28.73
N ALA A 1088 -9.11 -48.13 29.16
CA ALA A 1088 -7.89 -48.06 28.35
C ALA A 1088 -7.93 -48.90 27.05
N MET A 1089 -8.91 -49.79 26.88
CA MET A 1089 -9.12 -50.58 25.66
C MET A 1089 -10.26 -50.00 24.80
N ASN A 1090 -10.63 -48.74 25.06
CA ASN A 1090 -11.71 -48.00 24.42
C ASN A 1090 -13.09 -48.67 24.56
N LYS A 1091 -13.28 -49.56 25.55
CA LYS A 1091 -14.55 -50.25 25.78
C LYS A 1091 -15.43 -49.47 26.76
N PRO A 1092 -16.74 -49.33 26.48
CA PRO A 1092 -17.66 -48.72 27.42
C PRO A 1092 -17.65 -49.46 28.74
N VAL A 1093 -17.47 -48.74 29.83
CA VAL A 1093 -17.50 -49.32 31.17
C VAL A 1093 -18.94 -49.42 31.67
N SER A 1094 -19.21 -50.33 32.60
CA SER A 1094 -20.56 -50.52 33.13
C SER A 1094 -21.05 -49.30 33.91
N ALA A 1095 -22.31 -48.89 33.72
CA ALA A 1095 -22.93 -47.88 34.59
C ALA A 1095 -22.71 -48.21 36.08
N GLY A 1096 -22.28 -47.23 36.87
CA GLY A 1096 -21.78 -47.48 38.22
C GLY A 1096 -21.02 -46.32 38.83
N LEU A 1097 -20.50 -46.55 40.04
CA LEU A 1097 -19.68 -45.61 40.78
C LEU A 1097 -18.20 -45.83 40.45
N TYR A 1098 -17.51 -44.75 40.11
CA TYR A 1098 -16.09 -44.71 39.82
C TYR A 1098 -15.40 -43.72 40.76
N ILE A 1099 -14.10 -43.91 40.96
CA ILE A 1099 -13.22 -43.00 41.71
C ILE A 1099 -12.22 -42.44 40.72
N TYR A 1100 -11.92 -41.15 40.79
CA TYR A 1100 -10.79 -40.57 40.07
C TYR A 1100 -9.82 -39.94 41.06
N ALA A 1101 -8.53 -40.08 40.78
CA ALA A 1101 -7.44 -39.65 41.65
C ALA A 1101 -6.42 -38.86 40.85
N MET A 1102 -6.06 -37.68 41.36
CA MET A 1102 -4.99 -36.85 40.85
C MET A 1102 -3.79 -36.91 41.79
N THR A 1103 -2.57 -37.16 41.29
CA THR A 1103 -1.33 -36.96 42.07
C THR A 1103 -0.47 -35.88 41.42
N SER A 1104 -0.05 -34.90 42.22
CA SER A 1104 0.87 -33.82 41.83
C SER A 1104 1.67 -33.36 43.06
N GLY A 1105 2.96 -33.04 42.88
CA GLY A 1105 3.82 -32.56 43.98
C GLY A 1105 3.93 -33.51 45.18
N GLY A 1106 3.77 -34.82 44.96
CA GLY A 1106 3.78 -35.86 46.01
C GLY A 1106 2.49 -35.99 46.83
N SER A 1107 1.42 -35.26 46.49
CA SER A 1107 0.11 -35.33 47.14
C SER A 1107 -0.94 -35.95 46.21
N THR A 1108 -1.77 -36.86 46.72
CA THR A 1108 -2.88 -37.48 45.97
C THR A 1108 -4.24 -36.97 46.48
N ILE A 1109 -5.08 -36.48 45.57
CA ILE A 1109 -6.44 -36.02 45.85
C ILE A 1109 -7.42 -36.93 45.09
N THR A 1110 -8.47 -37.42 45.75
CA THR A 1110 -9.43 -38.37 45.16
C THR A 1110 -10.87 -37.89 45.25
N LYS A 1111 -11.67 -38.13 44.21
CA LYS A 1111 -13.11 -37.85 44.17
C LYS A 1111 -13.89 -38.99 43.51
N LYS A 1112 -15.23 -38.89 43.56
CA LYS A 1112 -16.16 -39.94 43.10
C LYS A 1112 -17.07 -39.41 42.01
N MET A 1113 -17.35 -40.26 41.02
CA MET A 1113 -18.25 -39.97 39.90
C MET A 1113 -19.21 -41.12 39.62
N VAL A 1114 -20.41 -40.81 39.11
CA VAL A 1114 -21.44 -41.81 38.83
C VAL A 1114 -21.78 -41.79 37.34
N LEU A 1115 -21.49 -42.90 36.65
CA LEU A 1115 -21.89 -43.13 35.26
C LEU A 1115 -23.30 -43.71 35.22
N MET A 1116 -24.20 -43.07 34.50
CA MET A 1116 -25.55 -43.59 34.19
C MET A 1116 -25.60 -44.18 32.79
N LYS A 1117 -26.65 -44.97 32.57
CA LYS A 1117 -26.95 -45.60 31.29
C LYS A 1117 -28.03 -44.83 30.55
#